data_AF-A0A0E9NBU1-F1
#
_entry.id   AF-A0A0E9NBU1-F1
#
_cell.length_a   1.000
_cell.length_b   1.000
_cell.length_c   1.000
_cell.angle_alpha   90.00
_cell.angle_beta   90.00
_cell.angle_gamma   90.00
#
_symmetry.space_group_name_H-M   'P 1'
#
loop_
_entity.id
_entity.type
_entity.pdbx_description
1 polymer ?
#
loop_
_entity_poly.entity_id
_entity_poly.type
_entity_poly.pdbx_seq_one_letter_code
_entity_poly.pdbx_strand_id
1 'polypeptide(L)'
;MSSRDSESPPPHARRRPSHVGGTQIWGAPVSSPPTPGPEGEATPIKGSPRSHPSPSLPLYHPYKQQTTMPMSNKSEPFKAVAHIPFPSHLKPADPQGPDVLARERSKATFSIPKLTEYIYGHEWLARRDKILAILEADPIMDKTPNYYLGRGERIRLALARAKRATQLAKDLDWTDEEVQMADWLVDEAHPYHLHKSMYLMTLRGQGTPEQHEKFLNPSENYELIGCYAQTELGHGSNVQGLETTATYDPKTQTFDLHSPTLTSSKWWIGSLGRTANTAVVMAQLISNGKTYGPHPFVVPIRDLKTHQPLPGVLVGDIGPKFGYNAIDNGFLLFEHVKIPHFNMLANFARIDPATGAYEKPPNDKLSYGTMTWVRSGIVLNARLVTARAATVAVRYCAIRRQFADRDAPKFERGRAVETAVLDYTTVQVRLLPVIAQAYALHFTGTAMMRLYELNAKRAAGGDFALLADLHASSSGLKSLCTTMAAESIEVCRRACGGHGFSMFSGLGTFYQDYLPNVTYEGDNYMLTQQVARYLLKIAREVKEKGGKIKYANKNPTIEYLLAYQQDKNAKCPVESEGDWRDAEMLVRAFGHRAAYLVEDILHKRDELNMSWNSLLVDFYRASVAHCQFILIKTFADALEAGDLESNGRKGMGAVMRECCYLFGVDTMLREASEFLASGYLSPHQFSLLRTSQMSLLISLRPNAVPLVDAFDFPDYLLQSSLGRGDGRVYEDMVKRAGMEPLNGVTFNVNYRDAEVVRGEGEVERLRESMGRVGKAKI
;
A
#
# COMPACT_ATOMS: atom_id res chain seq x y z
N MET A 1 11.69 61.43 31.75
CA MET A 1 11.89 62.03 33.09
C MET A 1 10.64 61.77 33.92
N SER A 2 10.78 61.58 35.25
CA SER A 2 9.71 61.49 36.29
C SER A 2 8.51 60.55 36.01
N SER A 3 8.32 59.41 36.71
CA SER A 3 7.95 59.23 38.14
C SER A 3 6.53 59.74 38.48
N ARG A 4 5.74 59.12 39.37
CA ARG A 4 6.02 58.40 40.64
C ARG A 4 5.21 57.08 40.77
N ASP A 5 5.70 56.00 41.40
CA ASP A 5 5.82 55.66 42.85
C ASP A 5 4.46 55.50 43.58
N SER A 6 4.22 54.59 44.53
CA SER A 6 5.05 53.57 45.24
C SER A 6 4.26 52.22 45.37
N GLU A 7 4.47 51.20 46.24
CA GLU A 7 5.35 50.92 47.41
C GLU A 7 5.57 49.39 47.63
N SER A 8 6.16 48.95 48.77
CA SER A 8 6.61 47.56 49.11
C SER A 8 7.04 47.47 50.61
N PRO A 9 7.67 46.40 51.20
CA PRO A 9 7.66 44.94 50.95
C PRO A 9 7.30 43.96 52.16
N PRO A 10 8.19 43.23 52.90
CA PRO A 10 8.15 41.76 53.14
C PRO A 10 8.12 41.36 54.68
N PRO A 11 8.73 40.27 55.28
CA PRO A 11 9.43 39.03 54.82
C PRO A 11 9.20 37.70 55.64
N HIS A 12 10.02 36.65 55.35
CA HIS A 12 10.59 35.59 56.25
C HIS A 12 10.12 34.09 56.32
N ALA A 13 10.98 33.21 55.76
CA ALA A 13 11.81 32.15 56.42
C ALA A 13 11.29 30.74 56.88
N ARG A 14 11.92 29.70 56.28
CA ARG A 14 12.48 28.41 56.82
C ARG A 14 11.65 27.47 57.75
N ARG A 15 11.57 26.16 57.39
CA ARG A 15 12.09 24.98 58.17
C ARG A 15 11.97 23.61 57.43
N ARG A 16 12.72 22.60 57.90
CA ARG A 16 12.59 21.13 57.65
C ARG A 16 12.32 20.42 59.01
N PRO A 17 11.80 19.17 59.04
CA PRO A 17 12.59 17.91 59.12
C PRO A 17 12.22 16.94 57.95
N SER A 18 12.88 15.83 57.55
CA SER A 18 13.59 14.68 58.17
C SER A 18 12.66 13.67 58.89
N HIS A 19 12.83 12.33 58.90
CA HIS A 19 13.80 11.35 58.33
C HIS A 19 12.98 10.14 57.72
N VAL A 20 13.45 8.93 57.33
CA VAL A 20 14.75 8.20 57.25
C VAL A 20 14.65 7.05 56.21
N GLY A 21 15.77 6.40 55.83
CA GLY A 21 15.83 5.11 55.09
C GLY A 21 16.05 5.24 53.57
N GLY A 22 16.95 4.50 52.90
CA GLY A 22 17.76 3.32 53.27
C GLY A 22 17.41 2.15 52.33
N THR A 23 18.33 1.45 51.64
CA THR A 23 19.78 1.20 51.89
C THR A 23 20.58 1.10 50.57
N GLN A 24 21.91 0.97 50.63
CA GLN A 24 22.87 1.09 49.51
C GLN A 24 23.15 -0.19 48.69
N ILE A 25 23.87 0.02 47.58
CA ILE A 25 24.49 -0.97 46.68
C ILE A 25 25.75 -1.60 47.31
N TRP A 26 25.81 -2.94 47.30
CA TRP A 26 26.99 -3.85 47.19
C TRP A 26 26.41 -5.21 46.73
N GLY A 27 27.09 -6.18 46.09
CA GLY A 27 28.44 -6.32 45.54
C GLY A 27 28.48 -7.64 44.71
N ALA A 28 29.53 -7.91 43.93
CA ALA A 28 29.64 -9.10 43.05
C ALA A 28 30.53 -10.22 43.70
N PRO A 29 30.97 -11.31 43.02
CA PRO A 29 30.51 -12.00 41.78
C PRO A 29 30.40 -13.55 41.99
N VAL A 30 30.47 -14.34 40.89
CA VAL A 30 30.89 -15.77 40.79
C VAL A 30 29.88 -16.89 41.07
N SER A 31 29.51 -17.65 40.03
CA SER A 31 29.77 -19.11 39.92
C SER A 31 29.43 -19.63 38.50
N SER A 32 29.94 -20.82 38.15
CA SER A 32 30.11 -21.30 36.76
C SER A 32 29.23 -22.55 36.46
N PRO A 33 29.32 -23.24 35.30
CA PRO A 33 28.25 -24.10 34.80
C PRO A 33 28.20 -25.52 35.38
N PRO A 34 27.11 -26.28 35.17
CA PRO A 34 27.11 -27.73 35.28
C PRO A 34 27.85 -28.38 34.10
N THR A 35 28.88 -29.18 34.39
CA THR A 35 29.57 -30.08 33.44
C THR A 35 28.87 -31.45 33.34
N PRO A 36 29.16 -32.26 32.30
CA PRO A 36 28.38 -33.47 31.98
C PRO A 36 28.95 -34.77 32.58
N GLY A 37 28.14 -35.84 32.51
CA GLY A 37 28.58 -37.25 32.63
C GLY A 37 27.45 -38.18 33.13
N PRO A 38 27.64 -39.51 33.09
CA PRO A 38 28.76 -40.28 32.53
C PRO A 38 28.36 -41.16 31.33
N GLU A 39 29.27 -42.02 30.88
CA GLU A 39 29.16 -42.89 29.69
C GLU A 39 28.37 -44.19 29.92
N GLY A 40 28.03 -44.89 28.82
CA GLY A 40 27.30 -46.16 28.83
C GLY A 40 27.65 -47.07 27.63
N GLU A 41 28.71 -47.85 27.78
CA GLU A 41 29.11 -48.96 26.90
C GLU A 41 28.10 -50.14 26.92
N ALA A 42 28.01 -51.06 25.94
CA ALA A 42 28.52 -51.11 24.56
C ALA A 42 27.97 -52.34 23.77
N THR A 43 27.84 -52.20 22.43
CA THR A 43 27.97 -53.30 21.42
C THR A 43 26.89 -54.43 21.36
N PRO A 44 26.95 -55.41 20.41
CA PRO A 44 26.85 -55.22 18.94
C PRO A 44 25.98 -56.28 18.21
N ILE A 45 25.70 -56.08 16.89
CA ILE A 45 25.53 -57.08 15.80
C ILE A 45 25.44 -56.28 14.47
N LYS A 46 26.41 -56.30 13.55
CA LYS A 46 26.78 -57.30 12.52
C LYS A 46 25.69 -57.65 11.48
N GLY A 47 25.80 -57.10 10.25
CA GLY A 47 25.03 -57.59 9.09
C GLY A 47 25.10 -56.71 7.83
N SER A 48 25.79 -57.18 6.79
CA SER A 48 25.78 -56.63 5.41
C SER A 48 26.13 -57.77 4.42
N PRO A 49 26.18 -57.59 3.09
CA PRO A 49 25.56 -56.59 2.22
C PRO A 49 24.75 -57.25 1.06
N ARG A 50 24.06 -56.45 0.21
CA ARG A 50 23.67 -56.70 -1.22
C ARG A 50 22.88 -55.48 -1.74
N SER A 51 23.38 -54.66 -2.67
CA SER A 51 23.57 -54.84 -4.14
C SER A 51 22.35 -54.36 -4.96
N HIS A 52 22.55 -53.34 -5.81
CA HIS A 52 21.56 -52.82 -6.77
C HIS A 52 21.18 -53.87 -7.86
N PRO A 53 20.06 -53.68 -8.58
CA PRO A 53 20.10 -52.84 -9.79
C PRO A 53 18.94 -51.82 -9.91
N SER A 54 19.08 -50.90 -10.87
CA SER A 54 18.02 -49.99 -11.35
C SER A 54 17.10 -50.70 -12.37
N PRO A 55 15.88 -50.19 -12.63
CA PRO A 55 15.50 -50.03 -14.04
C PRO A 55 14.79 -48.72 -14.41
N SER A 56 15.23 -48.22 -15.58
CA SER A 56 14.61 -47.35 -16.60
C SER A 56 13.13 -46.91 -16.55
N LEU A 57 12.94 -45.69 -17.07
CA LEU A 57 11.72 -45.11 -17.69
C LEU A 57 10.97 -46.05 -18.65
N PRO A 58 9.66 -45.79 -18.86
CA PRO A 58 9.02 -45.86 -20.18
C PRO A 58 8.46 -44.50 -20.66
N LEU A 59 7.99 -44.46 -21.91
CA LEU A 59 7.70 -43.25 -22.70
C LEU A 59 6.20 -42.87 -22.83
N TYR A 60 5.94 -41.81 -23.59
CA TYR A 60 4.71 -41.02 -23.72
C TYR A 60 3.51 -41.67 -24.47
N HIS A 61 2.29 -41.28 -24.03
CA HIS A 61 1.05 -41.11 -24.83
C HIS A 61 0.33 -42.34 -25.48
N PRO A 62 -0.95 -42.21 -25.94
CA PRO A 62 -1.84 -41.03 -25.92
C PRO A 62 -3.22 -41.23 -25.23
N TYR A 63 -3.93 -40.09 -25.05
CA TYR A 63 -5.38 -39.88 -24.83
C TYR A 63 -6.35 -41.08 -24.66
N LYS A 64 -7.16 -41.04 -23.59
CA LYS A 64 -8.58 -41.42 -23.66
C LYS A 64 -9.48 -40.71 -22.64
N GLN A 65 -10.50 -40.03 -23.19
CA GLN A 65 -11.79 -39.56 -22.66
C GLN A 65 -12.02 -39.31 -21.15
N GLN A 66 -12.60 -38.14 -20.90
CA GLN A 66 -13.11 -37.63 -19.63
C GLN A 66 -13.94 -38.65 -18.82
N THR A 67 -13.60 -38.80 -17.54
CA THR A 67 -14.57 -39.11 -16.48
C THR A 67 -14.64 -37.91 -15.53
N THR A 68 -15.84 -37.35 -15.38
CA THR A 68 -16.09 -36.24 -14.45
C THR A 68 -15.97 -36.73 -13.00
N MET A 69 -14.92 -36.29 -12.30
CA MET A 69 -14.83 -36.55 -10.87
C MET A 69 -15.95 -35.81 -10.12
N PRO A 70 -16.81 -36.51 -9.34
CA PRO A 70 -17.77 -35.84 -8.48
C PRO A 70 -17.01 -35.24 -7.30
N MET A 71 -16.75 -33.92 -7.33
CA MET A 71 -16.31 -33.22 -6.13
C MET A 71 -17.37 -33.41 -5.04
N SER A 72 -16.95 -33.93 -3.88
CA SER A 72 -17.86 -34.26 -2.79
C SER A 72 -18.43 -32.98 -2.18
N ASN A 73 -19.66 -32.66 -2.55
CA ASN A 73 -20.39 -31.45 -2.15
C ASN A 73 -20.82 -31.54 -0.67
N LYS A 74 -19.82 -31.52 0.23
CA LYS A 74 -19.93 -31.61 1.69
C LYS A 74 -19.32 -30.40 2.42
N SER A 75 -19.26 -29.25 1.76
CA SER A 75 -19.68 -28.04 2.48
C SER A 75 -21.17 -28.21 2.79
N GLU A 76 -21.57 -28.16 4.07
CA GLU A 76 -22.99 -27.95 4.40
C GLU A 76 -23.42 -26.67 3.63
N PRO A 77 -24.47 -26.71 2.78
CA PRO A 77 -24.95 -25.49 2.14
C PRO A 77 -25.35 -24.54 3.27
N PHE A 78 -24.82 -23.30 3.23
CA PHE A 78 -25.02 -22.29 4.26
C PHE A 78 -26.46 -22.32 4.77
N LYS A 79 -26.66 -22.66 6.06
CA LYS A 79 -27.99 -22.69 6.68
C LYS A 79 -28.72 -21.40 6.30
N ALA A 80 -29.89 -21.53 5.68
CA ALA A 80 -30.60 -20.42 5.07
C ALA A 80 -30.68 -19.25 6.05
N VAL A 81 -29.94 -18.18 5.77
CA VAL A 81 -29.82 -17.03 6.66
C VAL A 81 -31.21 -16.43 6.80
N ALA A 82 -31.65 -16.23 8.05
CA ALA A 82 -32.93 -15.61 8.35
C ALA A 82 -32.87 -14.11 8.00
N HIS A 83 -33.02 -13.81 6.71
CA HIS A 83 -33.07 -12.45 6.20
C HIS A 83 -34.24 -11.71 6.84
N ILE A 84 -33.98 -10.56 7.46
CA ILE A 84 -35.04 -9.67 7.92
C ILE A 84 -35.63 -8.98 6.68
N PRO A 85 -36.90 -9.24 6.30
CA PRO A 85 -37.48 -8.68 5.09
C PRO A 85 -37.96 -7.25 5.36
N PHE A 86 -37.20 -6.26 4.89
CA PHE A 86 -37.65 -4.87 4.92
C PHE A 86 -38.82 -4.66 3.94
N PRO A 87 -39.92 -3.97 4.33
CA PRO A 87 -41.09 -3.83 3.46
C PRO A 87 -40.77 -3.09 2.15
N SER A 88 -40.99 -3.77 1.02
CA SER A 88 -40.60 -3.31 -0.33
C SER A 88 -41.31 -2.06 -0.85
N HIS A 89 -42.33 -1.56 -0.12
CA HIS A 89 -43.01 -0.31 -0.43
C HIS A 89 -42.32 0.92 0.19
N LEU A 90 -41.39 0.74 1.12
CA LEU A 90 -40.63 1.84 1.74
C LEU A 90 -39.66 2.45 0.72
N LYS A 91 -39.56 3.78 0.74
CA LYS A 91 -38.66 4.57 -0.11
C LYS A 91 -37.93 5.61 0.75
N PRO A 92 -36.74 6.07 0.33
CA PRO A 92 -36.12 7.26 0.88
C PRO A 92 -37.07 8.47 0.86
N ALA A 93 -36.87 9.41 1.78
CA ALA A 93 -37.54 10.72 1.71
C ALA A 93 -37.07 11.49 0.47
N ASP A 94 -37.96 12.30 -0.11
CA ASP A 94 -37.63 13.13 -1.27
C ASP A 94 -36.63 14.24 -0.92
N PRO A 95 -35.74 14.63 -1.85
CA PRO A 95 -35.57 14.08 -3.20
C PRO A 95 -34.74 12.79 -3.24
N GLN A 96 -35.11 11.87 -4.13
CA GLN A 96 -34.46 10.55 -4.27
C GLN A 96 -32.99 10.67 -4.71
N GLY A 97 -32.13 9.79 -4.18
CA GLY A 97 -30.70 9.77 -4.50
C GLY A 97 -30.34 9.68 -6.00
N PRO A 98 -31.02 8.86 -6.81
CA PRO A 98 -30.83 8.82 -8.27
C PRO A 98 -31.09 10.18 -8.94
N ASP A 99 -32.18 10.86 -8.59
CA ASP A 99 -32.53 12.19 -9.12
C ASP A 99 -31.50 13.24 -8.69
N VAL A 100 -30.98 13.13 -7.46
CA VAL A 100 -29.91 14.02 -6.97
C VAL A 100 -28.63 13.83 -7.79
N LEU A 101 -28.13 12.60 -7.98
CA LEU A 101 -26.93 12.39 -8.79
C LEU A 101 -27.13 12.76 -10.26
N ALA A 102 -28.30 12.53 -10.85
CA ALA A 102 -28.62 12.99 -12.21
C ALA A 102 -28.50 14.52 -12.33
N ARG A 103 -29.04 15.26 -11.35
CA ARG A 103 -28.96 16.74 -11.29
C ARG A 103 -27.58 17.28 -10.95
N GLU A 104 -26.70 16.51 -10.32
CA GLU A 104 -25.29 16.88 -10.14
C GLU A 104 -24.48 16.58 -11.41
N ARG A 105 -24.72 15.46 -12.09
CA ARG A 105 -24.10 15.11 -13.38
C ARG A 105 -24.40 16.13 -14.47
N SER A 106 -25.63 16.66 -14.52
CA SER A 106 -26.02 17.69 -15.50
C SER A 106 -25.37 19.07 -15.28
N LYS A 107 -24.58 19.26 -14.23
CA LYS A 107 -23.80 20.50 -13.98
C LYS A 107 -22.39 20.46 -14.57
N ALA A 108 -21.96 19.34 -15.16
CA ALA A 108 -20.60 19.15 -15.66
C ALA A 108 -20.22 20.21 -16.70
N THR A 109 -19.14 20.97 -16.45
CA THR A 109 -18.58 21.93 -17.41
C THR A 109 -17.63 21.29 -18.42
N PHE A 110 -17.58 19.95 -18.45
CA PHE A 110 -16.71 19.14 -19.28
C PHE A 110 -17.36 17.79 -19.61
N SER A 111 -16.83 17.07 -20.60
CA SER A 111 -17.33 15.74 -20.97
C SER A 111 -16.70 14.67 -20.10
N ILE A 112 -17.50 14.03 -19.22
CA ILE A 112 -17.04 12.97 -18.32
C ILE A 112 -16.37 11.81 -19.12
N PRO A 113 -16.97 11.24 -20.19
CA PRO A 113 -16.35 10.14 -20.93
C PRO A 113 -15.00 10.51 -21.57
N LYS A 114 -14.83 11.75 -22.05
CA LYS A 114 -13.54 12.20 -22.61
C LYS A 114 -12.45 12.37 -21.55
N LEU A 115 -12.81 12.71 -20.32
CA LEU A 115 -11.86 12.74 -19.21
C LEU A 115 -11.51 11.31 -18.76
N THR A 116 -12.48 10.40 -18.71
CA THR A 116 -12.23 8.97 -18.47
C THR A 116 -11.29 8.37 -19.52
N GLU A 117 -11.57 8.61 -20.81
CA GLU A 117 -10.71 8.18 -21.92
C GLU A 117 -9.29 8.79 -21.83
N TYR A 118 -9.16 10.04 -21.39
CA TYR A 118 -7.87 10.68 -21.17
C TYR A 118 -7.09 10.09 -19.97
N ILE A 119 -7.77 9.70 -18.89
CA ILE A 119 -7.15 9.11 -17.69
C ILE A 119 -6.60 7.70 -17.94
N TYR A 120 -7.27 6.92 -18.79
CA TYR A 120 -7.02 5.47 -18.93
C TYR A 120 -6.62 5.02 -20.34
N GLY A 121 -7.08 5.69 -21.38
CA GLY A 121 -7.02 5.21 -22.77
C GLY A 121 -8.10 4.19 -23.11
N HIS A 122 -8.53 4.17 -24.37
CA HIS A 122 -9.60 3.30 -24.87
C HIS A 122 -9.35 1.80 -24.60
N GLU A 123 -8.12 1.32 -24.83
CA GLU A 123 -7.76 -0.10 -24.63
C GLU A 123 -7.87 -0.54 -23.17
N TRP A 124 -7.54 0.33 -22.21
CA TRP A 124 -7.64 0.00 -20.79
C TRP A 124 -9.10 -0.11 -20.35
N LEU A 125 -9.98 0.76 -20.85
CA LEU A 125 -11.41 0.74 -20.57
C LEU A 125 -12.08 -0.49 -21.20
N ALA A 126 -11.79 -0.78 -22.47
CA ALA A 126 -12.27 -2.01 -23.13
C ALA A 126 -11.80 -3.29 -22.39
N ARG A 127 -10.55 -3.30 -21.91
CA ARG A 127 -10.02 -4.40 -21.09
C ARG A 127 -10.75 -4.51 -19.74
N ARG A 128 -11.01 -3.39 -19.06
CA ARG A 128 -11.78 -3.37 -17.81
C ARG A 128 -13.15 -3.99 -18.02
N ASP A 129 -13.87 -3.56 -19.05
CA ASP A 129 -15.26 -3.97 -19.27
C ASP A 129 -15.36 -5.45 -19.70
N LYS A 130 -14.41 -5.94 -20.52
CA LYS A 130 -14.26 -7.39 -20.82
C LYS A 130 -14.09 -8.20 -19.54
N ILE A 131 -13.13 -7.83 -18.69
CA ILE A 131 -12.77 -8.62 -17.51
C ILE A 131 -13.84 -8.50 -16.41
N LEU A 132 -14.44 -7.31 -16.22
CA LEU A 132 -15.54 -7.10 -15.29
C LEU A 132 -16.74 -8.00 -15.63
N ALA A 133 -17.15 -8.07 -16.90
CA ALA A 133 -18.26 -8.91 -17.32
C ALA A 133 -18.01 -10.41 -17.08
N ILE A 134 -16.75 -10.87 -17.18
CA ILE A 134 -16.37 -12.26 -16.87
C ILE A 134 -16.40 -12.51 -15.34
N LEU A 135 -15.94 -11.54 -14.54
CA LEU A 135 -15.95 -11.65 -13.08
C LEU A 135 -17.38 -11.60 -12.51
N GLU A 136 -18.23 -10.68 -12.96
CA GLU A 136 -19.62 -10.57 -12.49
C GLU A 136 -20.50 -11.77 -12.89
N ALA A 137 -20.09 -12.54 -13.90
CA ALA A 137 -20.76 -13.77 -14.32
C ALA A 137 -20.37 -15.02 -13.50
N ASP A 138 -19.29 -14.99 -12.71
CA ASP A 138 -18.82 -16.15 -11.93
C ASP A 138 -19.20 -16.05 -10.44
N PRO A 139 -20.05 -16.96 -9.89
CA PRO A 139 -20.52 -16.87 -8.51
C PRO A 139 -19.43 -16.91 -7.42
N ILE A 140 -18.22 -17.41 -7.71
CA ILE A 140 -17.11 -17.39 -6.74
C ILE A 140 -16.59 -15.95 -6.54
N MET A 141 -16.75 -15.09 -7.55
CA MET A 141 -16.27 -13.72 -7.55
C MET A 141 -17.21 -12.74 -6.84
N ASP A 142 -18.43 -13.14 -6.42
CA ASP A 142 -19.25 -12.29 -5.58
C ASP A 142 -18.53 -11.97 -4.26
N LYS A 143 -18.29 -10.68 -4.02
CA LYS A 143 -17.60 -10.16 -2.83
C LYS A 143 -18.56 -9.85 -1.67
N THR A 144 -19.87 -9.94 -1.90
CA THR A 144 -20.92 -9.70 -0.88
C THR A 144 -20.80 -10.57 0.39
N PRO A 145 -20.33 -11.83 0.36
CA PRO A 145 -20.09 -12.60 1.59
C PRO A 145 -19.02 -12.00 2.52
N ASN A 146 -18.09 -11.19 2.00
CA ASN A 146 -16.91 -10.76 2.75
C ASN A 146 -17.20 -9.93 4.02
N TYR A 147 -18.38 -9.33 4.14
CA TYR A 147 -18.78 -8.58 5.34
C TYR A 147 -19.12 -9.48 6.53
N TYR A 148 -19.46 -10.75 6.29
CA TYR A 148 -20.10 -11.65 7.28
C TYR A 148 -19.24 -12.87 7.65
N LEU A 149 -18.03 -12.99 7.09
CA LEU A 149 -17.17 -14.17 7.25
C LEU A 149 -16.04 -13.96 8.26
N GLY A 150 -15.77 -14.96 9.09
CA GLY A 150 -14.61 -14.99 9.98
C GLY A 150 -13.30 -15.15 9.21
N ARG A 151 -12.16 -14.77 9.81
CA ARG A 151 -10.81 -14.84 9.18
C ARG A 151 -10.53 -16.19 8.50
N GLY A 152 -10.85 -17.30 9.18
CA GLY A 152 -10.62 -18.65 8.66
C GLY A 152 -11.47 -19.03 7.45
N GLU A 153 -12.59 -18.35 7.22
CA GLU A 153 -13.46 -18.53 6.06
C GLU A 153 -13.10 -17.54 4.95
N ARG A 154 -12.82 -16.27 5.30
CA ARG A 154 -12.36 -15.25 4.36
C ARG A 154 -11.07 -15.67 3.63
N ILE A 155 -10.09 -16.28 4.32
CA ILE A 155 -8.88 -16.83 3.68
C ILE A 155 -9.21 -17.99 2.73
N ARG A 156 -10.15 -18.89 3.09
CA ARG A 156 -10.56 -20.01 2.21
C ARG A 156 -11.25 -19.50 0.95
N LEU A 157 -12.13 -18.51 1.08
CA LEU A 157 -12.86 -17.91 -0.04
C LEU A 157 -11.92 -17.08 -0.93
N ALA A 158 -10.99 -16.32 -0.36
CA ALA A 158 -9.96 -15.60 -1.11
C ALA A 158 -9.02 -16.56 -1.88
N LEU A 159 -8.68 -17.73 -1.31
CA LEU A 159 -7.95 -18.78 -2.04
C LEU A 159 -8.79 -19.40 -3.16
N ALA A 160 -10.10 -19.60 -2.94
CA ALA A 160 -11.01 -20.09 -3.98
C ALA A 160 -11.13 -19.10 -5.15
N ARG A 161 -11.29 -17.80 -4.86
CA ARG A 161 -11.25 -16.71 -5.86
C ARG A 161 -9.93 -16.65 -6.60
N ALA A 162 -8.80 -16.65 -5.90
CA ALA A 162 -7.48 -16.62 -6.52
C ALA A 162 -7.25 -17.83 -7.46
N LYS A 163 -7.62 -19.03 -7.03
CA LYS A 163 -7.58 -20.23 -7.89
C LYS A 163 -8.51 -20.10 -9.09
N ARG A 164 -9.73 -19.58 -8.91
CA ARG A 164 -10.70 -19.41 -10.01
C ARG A 164 -10.26 -18.33 -11.01
N ALA A 165 -9.64 -17.25 -10.56
CA ALA A 165 -9.04 -16.23 -11.41
C ALA A 165 -7.87 -16.81 -12.23
N THR A 166 -6.97 -17.59 -11.61
CA THR A 166 -5.90 -18.30 -12.31
C THR A 166 -6.45 -19.33 -13.32
N GLN A 167 -7.57 -19.99 -13.01
CA GLN A 167 -8.26 -20.88 -13.97
C GLN A 167 -8.82 -20.09 -15.16
N LEU A 168 -9.64 -19.07 -14.91
CA LEU A 168 -10.20 -18.20 -15.96
C LEU A 168 -9.10 -17.60 -16.85
N ALA A 169 -7.96 -17.20 -16.28
CA ALA A 169 -6.83 -16.69 -17.04
C ALA A 169 -6.22 -17.72 -18.01
N LYS A 170 -6.15 -19.00 -17.63
CA LYS A 170 -5.67 -20.08 -18.50
C LYS A 170 -6.76 -20.59 -19.47
N ASP A 171 -8.01 -20.66 -19.01
CA ASP A 171 -9.16 -21.13 -19.78
C ASP A 171 -9.54 -20.15 -20.93
N LEU A 172 -9.17 -18.87 -20.79
CA LEU A 172 -9.53 -17.76 -21.70
C LEU A 172 -8.31 -17.02 -22.30
N ASP A 173 -7.10 -17.57 -22.14
CA ASP A 173 -5.83 -17.05 -22.68
C ASP A 173 -5.60 -15.55 -22.39
N TRP A 174 -5.69 -15.17 -21.11
CA TRP A 174 -5.54 -13.77 -20.66
C TRP A 174 -4.08 -13.29 -20.71
N THR A 175 -3.87 -12.05 -21.18
CA THR A 175 -2.57 -11.38 -21.13
C THR A 175 -2.16 -10.98 -19.70
N ASP A 176 -0.87 -10.68 -19.47
CA ASP A 176 -0.39 -10.19 -18.16
C ASP A 176 -1.15 -8.92 -17.70
N GLU A 177 -1.60 -8.05 -18.62
CA GLU A 177 -2.46 -6.89 -18.29
C GLU A 177 -3.91 -7.27 -17.96
N GLU A 178 -4.44 -8.36 -18.52
CA GLU A 178 -5.77 -8.86 -18.21
C GLU A 178 -5.81 -9.56 -16.84
N VAL A 179 -4.75 -10.29 -16.49
CA VAL A 179 -4.54 -10.81 -15.13
C VAL A 179 -4.43 -9.67 -14.12
N GLN A 180 -3.67 -8.60 -14.44
CA GLN A 180 -3.57 -7.41 -13.59
C GLN A 180 -4.91 -6.67 -13.45
N MET A 181 -5.69 -6.56 -14.53
CA MET A 181 -7.05 -5.99 -14.50
C MET A 181 -7.99 -6.81 -13.61
N ALA A 182 -7.91 -8.14 -13.68
CA ALA A 182 -8.70 -9.03 -12.85
C ALA A 182 -8.35 -8.88 -11.36
N ASP A 183 -7.05 -8.88 -11.02
CA ASP A 183 -6.60 -8.68 -9.63
C ASP A 183 -7.02 -7.29 -9.09
N TRP A 184 -6.97 -6.24 -9.92
CA TRP A 184 -7.43 -4.89 -9.57
C TRP A 184 -8.94 -4.80 -9.37
N LEU A 185 -9.75 -5.45 -10.21
CA LEU A 185 -11.21 -5.49 -10.06
C LEU A 185 -11.65 -6.34 -8.87
N VAL A 186 -10.96 -7.45 -8.58
CA VAL A 186 -11.23 -8.31 -7.42
C VAL A 186 -10.90 -7.56 -6.12
N ASP A 187 -9.81 -6.80 -6.04
CA ASP A 187 -9.53 -5.91 -4.90
C ASP A 187 -9.52 -6.65 -3.54
N GLU A 188 -8.93 -7.85 -3.52
CA GLU A 188 -8.81 -8.66 -2.31
C GLU A 188 -7.37 -9.20 -2.16
N ALA A 189 -6.74 -8.92 -1.03
CA ALA A 189 -5.42 -9.45 -0.70
C ALA A 189 -5.50 -10.97 -0.45
N HIS A 190 -5.17 -11.77 -1.45
CA HIS A 190 -5.39 -13.22 -1.48
C HIS A 190 -4.10 -14.04 -1.33
N PRO A 191 -4.17 -15.35 -0.98
CA PRO A 191 -2.98 -16.15 -0.72
C PRO A 191 -2.02 -16.39 -1.90
N TYR A 192 -2.43 -16.15 -3.16
CA TYR A 192 -1.51 -16.12 -4.31
C TYR A 192 -0.85 -14.76 -4.60
N HIS A 193 -1.08 -13.73 -3.78
CA HIS A 193 -0.70 -12.36 -4.12
C HIS A 193 0.83 -12.18 -4.21
N LEU A 194 1.58 -12.63 -3.20
CA LEU A 194 3.04 -12.48 -3.18
C LEU A 194 3.78 -13.46 -4.11
N HIS A 195 3.11 -14.54 -4.53
CA HIS A 195 3.58 -15.38 -5.62
C HIS A 195 3.66 -14.57 -6.93
N LYS A 196 2.56 -13.91 -7.32
CA LYS A 196 2.51 -13.03 -8.50
C LYS A 196 3.45 -11.82 -8.36
N SER A 197 3.29 -11.01 -7.31
CA SER A 197 3.83 -9.65 -7.27
C SER A 197 5.31 -9.56 -6.93
N MET A 198 5.87 -10.51 -6.18
CA MET A 198 7.28 -10.46 -5.74
C MET A 198 8.08 -11.69 -6.12
N TYR A 199 7.53 -12.90 -5.96
CA TYR A 199 8.28 -14.14 -6.19
C TYR A 199 8.58 -14.37 -7.69
N LEU A 200 7.56 -14.32 -8.57
CA LEU A 200 7.78 -14.41 -10.02
C LEU A 200 8.66 -13.26 -10.54
N MET A 201 8.45 -12.03 -10.06
CA MET A 201 9.27 -10.87 -10.43
C MET A 201 10.74 -11.01 -10.01
N THR A 202 11.01 -11.61 -8.85
CA THR A 202 12.37 -11.87 -8.36
C THR A 202 13.05 -12.96 -9.17
N LEU A 203 12.32 -14.03 -9.53
CA LEU A 203 12.83 -15.07 -10.43
C LEU A 203 13.16 -14.47 -11.81
N ARG A 204 12.20 -13.81 -12.47
CA ARG A 204 12.38 -13.15 -13.79
C ARG A 204 13.55 -12.16 -13.83
N GLY A 205 13.82 -11.44 -12.73
CA GLY A 205 14.84 -10.39 -12.67
C GLY A 205 16.22 -10.82 -12.18
N GLN A 206 16.31 -11.86 -11.34
CA GLN A 206 17.55 -12.24 -10.65
C GLN A 206 18.04 -13.67 -10.94
N GLY A 207 17.22 -14.50 -11.59
CA GLY A 207 17.63 -15.82 -12.07
C GLY A 207 18.49 -15.78 -13.34
N THR A 208 19.27 -16.84 -13.56
CA THR A 208 19.85 -17.16 -14.87
C THR A 208 18.83 -17.90 -15.75
N PRO A 209 19.06 -18.04 -17.07
CA PRO A 209 18.15 -18.80 -17.95
C PRO A 209 17.90 -20.24 -17.49
N GLU A 210 18.91 -20.91 -16.95
CA GLU A 210 18.80 -22.27 -16.40
C GLU A 210 17.94 -22.29 -15.12
N GLN A 211 18.05 -21.23 -14.30
CA GLN A 211 17.21 -21.05 -13.12
C GLN A 211 15.77 -20.68 -13.49
N HIS A 212 15.52 -20.07 -14.65
CA HIS A 212 14.17 -19.88 -15.16
C HIS A 212 13.53 -21.23 -15.52
N GLU A 213 14.21 -22.08 -16.29
CA GLU A 213 13.70 -23.44 -16.59
C GLU A 213 13.43 -24.25 -15.32
N LYS A 214 14.28 -24.13 -14.30
CA LYS A 214 14.16 -24.92 -13.06
C LYS A 214 13.15 -24.38 -12.05
N PHE A 215 12.96 -23.06 -11.99
CA PHE A 215 12.15 -22.42 -10.94
C PHE A 215 11.05 -21.51 -11.50
N LEU A 216 11.30 -20.71 -12.53
CA LEU A 216 10.30 -19.79 -13.08
C LEU A 216 9.20 -20.54 -13.82
N ASN A 217 9.54 -21.38 -14.80
CA ASN A 217 8.57 -22.01 -15.69
C ASN A 217 7.55 -22.92 -14.94
N PRO A 218 7.95 -23.71 -13.92
CA PRO A 218 6.99 -24.42 -13.05
C PRO A 218 6.17 -23.49 -12.15
N SER A 219 6.73 -22.34 -11.77
CA SER A 219 6.04 -21.36 -10.92
C SER A 219 4.96 -20.58 -11.68
N GLU A 220 5.24 -20.15 -12.91
CA GLU A 220 4.24 -19.50 -13.78
C GLU A 220 3.09 -20.48 -14.13
N ASN A 221 3.38 -21.78 -14.13
CA ASN A 221 2.36 -22.82 -14.24
C ASN A 221 1.57 -23.11 -12.94
N TYR A 222 1.98 -22.55 -11.80
CA TYR A 222 1.45 -22.79 -10.44
C TYR A 222 1.72 -24.21 -9.90
N GLU A 223 2.73 -24.91 -10.43
CA GLU A 223 3.24 -26.17 -9.88
C GLU A 223 4.07 -25.91 -8.61
N LEU A 224 4.86 -24.83 -8.64
CA LEU A 224 5.50 -24.24 -7.47
C LEU A 224 4.74 -22.98 -7.06
N ILE A 225 4.39 -22.87 -5.78
CA ILE A 225 3.67 -21.72 -5.22
C ILE A 225 4.59 -21.03 -4.23
N GLY A 226 4.84 -19.74 -4.48
CA GLY A 226 6.02 -19.05 -3.94
C GLY A 226 5.73 -17.84 -3.07
N CYS A 227 6.69 -17.45 -2.24
CA CYS A 227 6.68 -16.19 -1.49
C CYS A 227 8.08 -15.55 -1.41
N TYR A 228 8.15 -14.24 -1.15
CA TYR A 228 9.40 -13.49 -1.02
C TYR A 228 9.75 -13.24 0.46
N ALA A 229 10.59 -14.10 1.03
CA ALA A 229 10.93 -14.16 2.45
C ALA A 229 12.17 -13.31 2.79
N GLN A 230 12.00 -11.98 2.74
CA GLN A 230 13.04 -11.02 3.13
C GLN A 230 12.98 -10.66 4.62
N THR A 231 11.92 -9.95 5.02
CA THR A 231 11.74 -9.35 6.36
C THR A 231 11.85 -10.36 7.49
N GLU A 232 12.49 -9.95 8.57
CA GLU A 232 12.64 -10.69 9.81
C GLU A 232 11.95 -10.02 10.99
N LEU A 233 11.76 -10.76 12.08
CA LEU A 233 11.19 -10.28 13.33
C LEU A 233 12.03 -9.14 13.95
N GLY A 234 13.36 -9.21 13.84
CA GLY A 234 14.26 -8.11 14.21
C GLY A 234 14.49 -7.06 13.10
N HIS A 235 14.39 -7.46 11.83
CA HIS A 235 14.94 -6.69 10.70
C HIS A 235 13.94 -6.49 9.54
N GLY A 236 13.29 -5.31 9.54
CA GLY A 236 12.48 -4.79 8.43
C GLY A 236 13.24 -3.80 7.55
N SER A 237 13.16 -2.50 7.86
CA SER A 237 13.74 -1.44 7.00
C SER A 237 15.27 -1.50 6.86
N ASN A 238 15.98 -2.10 7.82
CA ASN A 238 17.42 -2.35 7.73
C ASN A 238 17.70 -3.76 7.18
N VAL A 239 17.46 -3.95 5.88
CA VAL A 239 17.71 -5.22 5.16
C VAL A 239 19.19 -5.66 5.25
N GLN A 240 20.14 -4.72 5.36
CA GLN A 240 21.57 -5.06 5.51
C GLN A 240 21.88 -5.75 6.85
N GLY A 241 21.02 -5.59 7.85
CA GLY A 241 21.16 -6.20 9.18
C GLY A 241 20.49 -7.56 9.35
N LEU A 242 19.91 -8.16 8.31
CA LEU A 242 19.26 -9.49 8.40
C LEU A 242 20.19 -10.53 9.04
N GLU A 243 19.63 -11.41 9.87
CA GLU A 243 20.33 -12.37 10.70
C GLU A 243 20.32 -13.80 10.11
N THR A 244 19.34 -14.15 9.25
CA THR A 244 19.32 -15.47 8.57
C THR A 244 20.60 -15.64 7.74
N THR A 245 21.32 -16.75 7.90
CA THR A 245 22.56 -17.03 7.16
C THR A 245 22.35 -18.05 6.03
N ALA A 246 23.23 -17.99 5.03
CA ALA A 246 23.38 -19.01 3.99
C ALA A 246 24.89 -19.26 3.79
N THR A 247 25.40 -20.33 4.41
CA THR A 247 26.84 -20.61 4.47
C THR A 247 27.24 -21.64 3.42
N TYR A 248 28.18 -21.29 2.54
CA TYR A 248 28.60 -22.16 1.46
C TYR A 248 29.65 -23.21 1.89
N ASP A 249 29.43 -24.46 1.50
CA ASP A 249 30.42 -25.55 1.60
C ASP A 249 30.84 -26.03 0.20
N PRO A 250 32.04 -25.69 -0.29
CA PRO A 250 32.57 -26.18 -1.56
C PRO A 250 32.71 -27.70 -1.66
N LYS A 251 32.80 -28.43 -0.54
CA LYS A 251 32.98 -29.90 -0.54
C LYS A 251 31.69 -30.64 -0.92
N THR A 252 30.54 -30.10 -0.52
CA THR A 252 29.21 -30.65 -0.84
C THR A 252 28.48 -29.86 -1.92
N GLN A 253 29.02 -28.69 -2.31
CA GLN A 253 28.40 -27.72 -3.21
C GLN A 253 26.97 -27.34 -2.76
N THR A 254 26.80 -27.13 -1.46
CA THR A 254 25.54 -26.71 -0.83
C THR A 254 25.69 -25.40 -0.07
N PHE A 255 24.59 -24.65 0.04
CA PHE A 255 24.43 -23.65 1.09
C PHE A 255 23.70 -24.29 2.27
N ASP A 256 24.21 -24.07 3.48
CA ASP A 256 23.55 -24.38 4.74
C ASP A 256 22.80 -23.13 5.23
N LEU A 257 21.46 -23.20 5.28
CA LEU A 257 20.61 -22.09 5.72
C LEU A 257 20.19 -22.28 7.18
N HIS A 258 20.39 -21.24 7.99
CA HIS A 258 20.06 -21.26 9.40
C HIS A 258 19.53 -19.92 9.90
N SER A 259 18.61 -20.00 10.86
CA SER A 259 18.08 -18.89 11.64
C SER A 259 18.72 -18.90 13.04
N PRO A 260 19.87 -18.20 13.24
CA PRO A 260 20.68 -18.31 14.46
C PRO A 260 20.02 -17.73 15.73
N THR A 261 18.91 -17.00 15.59
CA THR A 261 18.21 -16.31 16.68
C THR A 261 16.70 -16.32 16.46
N LEU A 262 15.91 -16.09 17.52
CA LEU A 262 14.47 -15.88 17.36
C LEU A 262 14.15 -14.64 16.50
N THR A 263 14.98 -13.59 16.59
CA THR A 263 14.83 -12.36 15.79
C THR A 263 15.13 -12.56 14.31
N SER A 264 15.97 -13.54 13.96
CA SER A 264 16.21 -14.01 12.58
C SER A 264 15.02 -14.74 11.94
N SER A 265 13.94 -15.00 12.67
CA SER A 265 12.71 -15.54 12.08
C SER A 265 12.22 -14.61 10.98
N LYS A 266 12.06 -15.13 9.76
CA LYS A 266 11.33 -14.43 8.70
C LYS A 266 9.93 -14.14 9.19
N TRP A 267 9.39 -12.95 8.92
CA TRP A 267 8.10 -12.49 9.45
C TRP A 267 7.38 -11.57 8.46
N TRP A 268 6.06 -11.40 8.62
CA TRP A 268 5.17 -10.64 7.71
C TRP A 268 5.00 -11.20 6.29
N ILE A 269 5.64 -12.32 5.93
CA ILE A 269 5.71 -12.77 4.53
C ILE A 269 4.35 -13.28 4.06
N GLY A 270 3.65 -12.52 3.20
CA GLY A 270 2.41 -12.97 2.56
C GLY A 270 2.60 -14.27 1.77
N SER A 271 1.54 -15.08 1.65
CA SER A 271 1.55 -16.42 1.04
C SER A 271 2.31 -17.50 1.84
N LEU A 272 3.22 -17.15 2.75
CA LEU A 272 4.08 -18.11 3.45
C LEU A 272 3.31 -19.01 4.43
N GLY A 273 2.35 -18.44 5.17
CA GLY A 273 1.86 -19.03 6.42
C GLY A 273 1.25 -20.41 6.25
N ARG A 274 0.47 -20.61 5.19
CA ARG A 274 -0.18 -21.88 4.82
C ARG A 274 -0.01 -22.25 3.35
N THR A 275 0.26 -21.31 2.45
CA THR A 275 -0.01 -21.50 1.00
C THR A 275 1.22 -21.82 0.16
N ALA A 276 2.34 -21.13 0.36
CA ALA A 276 3.57 -21.32 -0.42
C ALA A 276 4.27 -22.63 -0.04
N ASN A 277 4.74 -23.36 -1.05
CA ASN A 277 5.58 -24.56 -0.93
C ASN A 277 7.08 -24.27 -1.16
N THR A 278 7.40 -23.11 -1.75
CA THR A 278 8.74 -22.63 -2.05
C THR A 278 8.86 -21.16 -1.62
N ALA A 279 10.05 -20.68 -1.29
CA ALA A 279 10.33 -19.27 -1.01
C ALA A 279 11.58 -18.78 -1.74
N VAL A 280 11.63 -17.49 -2.11
CA VAL A 280 12.92 -16.80 -2.28
C VAL A 280 13.26 -16.17 -0.93
N VAL A 281 14.29 -16.69 -0.26
CA VAL A 281 14.77 -16.24 1.05
C VAL A 281 15.91 -15.25 0.84
N MET A 282 15.86 -14.09 1.49
CA MET A 282 17.04 -13.20 1.58
C MET A 282 17.85 -13.58 2.81
N ALA A 283 19.09 -14.03 2.64
CA ALA A 283 19.97 -14.45 3.73
C ALA A 283 21.39 -13.88 3.55
N GLN A 284 22.10 -13.67 4.66
CA GLN A 284 23.51 -13.28 4.65
C GLN A 284 24.34 -14.37 3.99
N LEU A 285 24.85 -14.09 2.79
CA LEU A 285 25.75 -14.98 2.07
C LEU A 285 27.09 -15.05 2.81
N ILE A 286 27.47 -16.23 3.28
CA ILE A 286 28.77 -16.49 3.91
C ILE A 286 29.52 -17.51 3.05
N SER A 287 30.75 -17.17 2.64
CA SER A 287 31.66 -18.10 1.96
C SER A 287 33.09 -17.85 2.40
N ASN A 288 33.90 -18.92 2.53
CA ASN A 288 35.29 -18.86 2.98
C ASN A 288 35.52 -18.00 4.24
N GLY A 289 34.59 -18.08 5.21
CA GLY A 289 34.63 -17.34 6.46
C GLY A 289 34.27 -15.85 6.37
N LYS A 290 33.83 -15.36 5.21
CA LYS A 290 33.47 -13.96 4.98
C LYS A 290 31.99 -13.80 4.62
N THR A 291 31.34 -12.79 5.20
CA THR A 291 29.99 -12.35 4.84
C THR A 291 30.02 -11.37 3.67
N TYR A 292 29.09 -11.54 2.73
CA TYR A 292 28.95 -10.73 1.51
C TYR A 292 27.65 -9.92 1.42
N GLY A 293 26.83 -9.97 2.47
CA GLY A 293 25.54 -9.26 2.56
C GLY A 293 24.34 -10.13 2.16
N PRO A 294 23.11 -9.58 2.25
CA PRO A 294 21.88 -10.30 1.92
C PRO A 294 21.80 -10.68 0.43
N HIS A 295 21.60 -11.97 0.15
CA HIS A 295 21.43 -12.53 -1.19
C HIS A 295 20.16 -13.41 -1.28
N PRO A 296 19.56 -13.55 -2.47
CA PRO A 296 18.38 -14.38 -2.72
C PRO A 296 18.71 -15.86 -2.93
N PHE A 297 17.98 -16.74 -2.24
CA PHE A 297 18.07 -18.20 -2.38
C PHE A 297 16.67 -18.81 -2.59
N VAL A 298 16.51 -19.72 -3.55
CA VAL A 298 15.26 -20.47 -3.76
C VAL A 298 15.23 -21.68 -2.83
N VAL A 299 14.29 -21.70 -1.89
CA VAL A 299 14.23 -22.70 -0.82
C VAL A 299 12.88 -23.42 -0.86
N PRO A 300 12.85 -24.75 -1.12
CA PRO A 300 11.69 -25.57 -0.84
C PRO A 300 11.39 -25.55 0.67
N ILE A 301 10.15 -25.25 1.05
CA ILE A 301 9.71 -25.14 2.46
C ILE A 301 8.62 -26.15 2.84
N ARG A 302 7.94 -26.75 1.85
CA ARG A 302 6.94 -27.82 2.05
C ARG A 302 7.10 -28.93 1.02
N ASP A 303 6.74 -30.15 1.40
CA ASP A 303 6.62 -31.26 0.44
C ASP A 303 5.44 -31.01 -0.52
N LEU A 304 5.66 -31.25 -1.82
CA LEU A 304 4.69 -30.94 -2.88
C LEU A 304 3.45 -31.85 -2.89
N LYS A 305 3.46 -32.99 -2.18
CA LYS A 305 2.34 -33.95 -2.14
C LYS A 305 1.48 -33.82 -0.89
N THR A 306 2.11 -33.64 0.26
CA THR A 306 1.46 -33.59 1.59
C THR A 306 1.30 -32.17 2.12
N HIS A 307 1.99 -31.19 1.52
CA HIS A 307 2.06 -29.78 1.92
C HIS A 307 2.51 -29.54 3.37
N GLN A 308 3.14 -30.55 3.99
CA GLN A 308 3.75 -30.43 5.32
C GLN A 308 5.12 -29.74 5.21
N PRO A 309 5.58 -29.03 6.26
CA PRO A 309 6.92 -28.48 6.30
C PRO A 309 7.99 -29.55 6.08
N LEU A 310 9.08 -29.18 5.40
CA LEU A 310 10.23 -30.06 5.21
C LEU A 310 11.08 -30.17 6.50
N PRO A 311 11.93 -31.20 6.63
CA PRO A 311 12.86 -31.30 7.77
C PRO A 311 13.72 -30.04 7.91
N GLY A 312 13.87 -29.56 9.15
CA GLY A 312 14.56 -28.30 9.46
C GLY A 312 13.77 -27.02 9.17
N VAL A 313 12.54 -27.10 8.62
CA VAL A 313 11.70 -25.94 8.30
C VAL A 313 10.56 -25.78 9.31
N LEU A 314 10.60 -24.70 10.10
CA LEU A 314 9.51 -24.30 10.98
C LEU A 314 8.77 -23.11 10.36
N VAL A 315 7.49 -23.30 9.99
CA VAL A 315 6.69 -22.31 9.23
C VAL A 315 5.22 -22.28 9.66
N GLY A 316 4.64 -21.09 9.79
CA GLY A 316 3.24 -20.90 10.19
C GLY A 316 2.69 -19.50 9.90
N ASP A 317 1.41 -19.28 10.18
CA ASP A 317 0.70 -17.99 10.02
C ASP A 317 0.88 -17.10 11.27
N ILE A 318 1.07 -15.79 11.10
CA ILE A 318 1.32 -14.85 12.21
C ILE A 318 0.06 -14.38 12.95
N GLY A 319 -1.13 -14.86 12.56
CA GLY A 319 -2.38 -14.54 13.22
C GLY A 319 -3.13 -13.30 12.66
N PRO A 320 -4.08 -12.76 13.43
CA PRO A 320 -4.94 -11.65 12.99
C PRO A 320 -4.19 -10.33 12.85
N LYS A 321 -4.71 -9.45 12.00
CA LYS A 321 -4.10 -8.16 11.62
C LYS A 321 -5.17 -7.06 11.58
N PHE A 322 -4.78 -5.79 11.48
CA PHE A 322 -5.73 -4.67 11.31
C PHE A 322 -6.49 -4.74 9.97
N GLY A 323 -5.77 -5.06 8.89
CA GLY A 323 -6.29 -5.41 7.57
C GLY A 323 -5.54 -6.63 6.99
N TYR A 324 -5.68 -6.89 5.69
CA TYR A 324 -5.07 -8.02 4.99
C TYR A 324 -5.46 -9.39 5.59
N ASN A 325 -6.62 -9.50 6.23
CA ASN A 325 -7.08 -10.74 6.89
C ASN A 325 -7.51 -11.85 5.92
N ALA A 326 -7.44 -11.62 4.60
CA ALA A 326 -7.64 -12.60 3.54
C ALA A 326 -6.33 -13.29 3.06
N ILE A 327 -5.15 -12.81 3.49
CA ILE A 327 -3.83 -13.38 3.17
C ILE A 327 -3.11 -13.90 4.42
N ASP A 328 -2.47 -15.05 4.27
CA ASP A 328 -1.72 -15.83 5.26
C ASP A 328 -0.26 -15.33 5.37
N ASN A 329 -0.08 -14.12 5.91
CA ASN A 329 1.24 -13.63 6.30
C ASN A 329 1.86 -14.60 7.32
N GLY A 330 3.06 -15.09 7.04
CA GLY A 330 3.69 -16.15 7.81
C GLY A 330 5.00 -15.75 8.48
N PHE A 331 5.44 -16.65 9.36
CA PHE A 331 6.78 -16.73 9.90
C PHE A 331 7.52 -17.95 9.37
N LEU A 332 8.85 -17.90 9.31
CA LEU A 332 9.71 -19.02 8.86
C LEU A 332 11.07 -18.99 9.56
N LEU A 333 11.52 -20.15 10.03
CA LEU A 333 12.79 -20.41 10.70
C LEU A 333 13.47 -21.64 10.08
N PHE A 334 14.81 -21.62 10.01
CA PHE A 334 15.62 -22.69 9.44
C PHE A 334 16.58 -23.30 10.46
N GLU A 335 16.53 -24.62 10.61
CA GLU A 335 17.47 -25.44 11.38
C GLU A 335 18.36 -26.23 10.41
N HIS A 336 19.53 -25.66 10.09
CA HIS A 336 20.56 -26.24 9.21
C HIS A 336 20.04 -26.91 7.92
N VAL A 337 19.25 -26.15 7.15
CA VAL A 337 18.59 -26.62 5.92
C VAL A 337 19.54 -26.48 4.73
N LYS A 338 20.03 -27.61 4.22
CA LYS A 338 20.92 -27.65 3.06
C LYS A 338 20.17 -27.54 1.74
N ILE A 339 20.60 -26.62 0.88
CA ILE A 339 20.14 -26.44 -0.51
C ILE A 339 21.34 -26.51 -1.49
N PRO A 340 21.16 -26.97 -2.75
CA PRO A 340 22.22 -26.95 -3.75
C PRO A 340 22.76 -25.54 -4.04
N HIS A 341 24.02 -25.45 -4.47
CA HIS A 341 24.64 -24.22 -5.00
C HIS A 341 23.74 -23.49 -6.02
N PHE A 342 23.13 -24.25 -6.92
CA PHE A 342 22.25 -23.76 -7.98
C PHE A 342 21.04 -22.96 -7.49
N ASN A 343 20.70 -23.02 -6.20
CA ASN A 343 19.54 -22.32 -5.64
C ASN A 343 19.80 -20.84 -5.31
N MET A 344 21.05 -20.36 -5.29
CA MET A 344 21.36 -18.93 -5.18
C MET A 344 21.07 -18.22 -6.52
N LEU A 345 20.18 -17.23 -6.56
CA LEU A 345 19.84 -16.56 -7.83
C LEU A 345 21.03 -15.73 -8.35
N ALA A 346 21.53 -16.06 -9.53
CA ALA A 346 22.91 -15.78 -9.94
C ALA A 346 23.07 -14.81 -11.13
N ASN A 347 22.04 -14.01 -11.46
CA ASN A 347 22.12 -13.03 -12.56
C ASN A 347 23.14 -11.91 -12.29
N PHE A 348 23.27 -11.47 -11.03
CA PHE A 348 24.09 -10.31 -10.66
C PHE A 348 25.35 -10.65 -9.84
N ALA A 349 25.29 -11.62 -8.94
CA ALA A 349 26.41 -12.02 -8.08
C ALA A 349 26.50 -13.55 -8.02
N ARG A 350 27.70 -14.10 -7.86
CA ARG A 350 27.92 -15.56 -7.94
C ARG A 350 28.90 -16.06 -6.89
N ILE A 351 28.87 -17.37 -6.67
CA ILE A 351 29.87 -18.14 -5.94
C ILE A 351 30.45 -19.16 -6.93
N ASP A 352 31.77 -19.25 -7.03
CA ASP A 352 32.44 -20.32 -7.78
C ASP A 352 32.21 -21.69 -7.10
N PRO A 353 31.71 -22.73 -7.81
CA PRO A 353 31.36 -24.01 -7.20
C PRO A 353 32.52 -24.83 -6.63
N ALA A 354 33.77 -24.56 -7.02
CA ALA A 354 34.93 -25.37 -6.64
C ALA A 354 35.73 -24.74 -5.48
N THR A 355 35.77 -23.41 -5.43
CA THR A 355 36.61 -22.62 -4.51
C THR A 355 35.82 -21.78 -3.52
N GLY A 356 34.51 -21.58 -3.74
CA GLY A 356 33.70 -20.67 -2.95
C GLY A 356 33.99 -19.18 -3.19
N ALA A 357 34.79 -18.83 -4.19
CA ALA A 357 35.12 -17.43 -4.50
C ALA A 357 33.88 -16.63 -4.92
N TYR A 358 33.76 -15.39 -4.45
CA TYR A 358 32.62 -14.52 -4.74
C TYR A 358 32.86 -13.60 -5.94
N GLU A 359 31.95 -13.66 -6.91
CA GLU A 359 31.91 -12.77 -8.07
C GLU A 359 30.90 -11.64 -7.83
N LYS A 360 31.37 -10.40 -7.96
CA LYS A 360 30.57 -9.18 -7.73
C LYS A 360 29.83 -8.73 -9.00
N PRO A 361 28.70 -7.99 -8.87
CA PRO A 361 28.01 -7.40 -10.01
C PRO A 361 28.86 -6.34 -10.74
N PRO A 362 28.55 -6.04 -12.02
CA PRO A 362 29.13 -4.92 -12.74
C PRO A 362 28.81 -3.55 -12.12
N ASN A 363 27.66 -3.45 -11.43
CA ASN A 363 27.20 -2.27 -10.70
C ASN A 363 26.24 -2.71 -9.58
N ASP A 364 26.59 -2.40 -8.32
CA ASP A 364 25.87 -2.86 -7.12
C ASP A 364 24.38 -2.46 -7.09
N LYS A 365 24.00 -1.44 -7.87
CA LYS A 365 22.64 -0.88 -7.93
C LYS A 365 21.73 -1.53 -8.98
N LEU A 366 22.21 -2.50 -9.76
CA LEU A 366 21.37 -3.20 -10.75
C LEU A 366 20.18 -3.94 -10.09
N SER A 367 20.40 -4.46 -8.89
CA SER A 367 19.38 -5.04 -8.01
C SER A 367 18.22 -4.10 -7.67
N TYR A 368 18.38 -2.78 -7.80
CA TYR A 368 17.35 -1.80 -7.46
C TYR A 368 16.24 -1.69 -8.53
N GLY A 369 16.39 -2.31 -9.70
CA GLY A 369 15.40 -2.22 -10.78
C GLY A 369 14.00 -2.70 -10.37
N THR A 370 13.91 -3.86 -9.70
CA THR A 370 12.63 -4.38 -9.18
C THR A 370 12.02 -3.44 -8.14
N MET A 371 12.83 -2.92 -7.22
CA MET A 371 12.38 -1.99 -6.16
C MET A 371 11.87 -0.66 -6.74
N THR A 372 12.55 -0.08 -7.73
CA THR A 372 12.09 1.18 -8.34
C THR A 372 10.84 0.98 -9.21
N TRP A 373 10.68 -0.19 -9.83
CA TRP A 373 9.44 -0.56 -10.52
C TRP A 373 8.25 -0.67 -9.55
N VAL A 374 8.37 -1.48 -8.48
CA VAL A 374 7.30 -1.66 -7.48
C VAL A 374 6.92 -0.32 -6.84
N ARG A 375 7.89 0.51 -6.44
CA ARG A 375 7.62 1.85 -5.90
C ARG A 375 6.91 2.76 -6.90
N SER A 376 7.27 2.72 -8.19
CA SER A 376 6.59 3.51 -9.23
C SER A 376 5.14 3.06 -9.43
N GLY A 377 4.86 1.75 -9.36
CA GLY A 377 3.51 1.20 -9.35
C GLY A 377 2.69 1.63 -8.12
N ILE A 378 3.30 1.66 -6.93
CA ILE A 378 2.64 2.17 -5.70
C ILE A 378 2.28 3.66 -5.85
N VAL A 379 3.19 4.48 -6.38
CA VAL A 379 2.94 5.92 -6.65
C VAL A 379 1.82 6.10 -7.67
N LEU A 380 1.80 5.32 -8.75
CA LEU A 380 0.73 5.34 -9.73
C LEU A 380 -0.63 4.96 -9.10
N ASN A 381 -0.66 3.90 -8.29
CA ASN A 381 -1.89 3.40 -7.67
C ASN A 381 -2.47 4.34 -6.60
N ALA A 382 -1.66 5.19 -5.96
CA ALA A 382 -2.15 6.20 -5.01
C ALA A 382 -3.21 7.13 -5.63
N ARG A 383 -3.18 7.37 -6.95
CA ARG A 383 -4.21 8.14 -7.69
C ARG A 383 -5.59 7.47 -7.59
N LEU A 384 -5.65 6.16 -7.84
CA LEU A 384 -6.89 5.38 -7.88
C LEU A 384 -7.44 5.18 -6.47
N VAL A 385 -6.56 5.00 -5.49
CA VAL A 385 -6.93 4.86 -4.08
C VAL A 385 -7.60 6.15 -3.56
N THR A 386 -6.95 7.29 -3.80
CA THR A 386 -7.48 8.62 -3.42
C THR A 386 -8.78 8.93 -4.14
N ALA A 387 -8.84 8.67 -5.46
CA ALA A 387 -10.04 8.84 -6.25
C ALA A 387 -11.21 7.97 -5.78
N ARG A 388 -10.99 6.69 -5.47
CA ARG A 388 -12.03 5.77 -4.97
C ARG A 388 -12.66 6.26 -3.68
N ALA A 389 -11.84 6.73 -2.73
CA ALA A 389 -12.32 7.34 -1.49
C ALA A 389 -13.18 8.59 -1.77
N ALA A 390 -12.71 9.47 -2.66
CA ALA A 390 -13.45 10.64 -3.09
C ALA A 390 -14.78 10.28 -3.76
N THR A 391 -14.81 9.29 -4.66
CA THR A 391 -16.03 8.83 -5.34
C THR A 391 -17.11 8.40 -4.36
N VAL A 392 -16.75 7.62 -3.33
CA VAL A 392 -17.69 7.21 -2.28
C VAL A 392 -18.20 8.43 -1.51
N ALA A 393 -17.31 9.27 -0.99
CA ALA A 393 -17.70 10.38 -0.12
C ALA A 393 -18.43 11.52 -0.84
N VAL A 394 -18.07 11.82 -2.10
CA VAL A 394 -18.69 12.90 -2.89
C VAL A 394 -20.07 12.49 -3.40
N ARG A 395 -20.24 11.26 -3.93
CA ARG A 395 -21.58 10.74 -4.27
C ARG A 395 -22.48 10.70 -3.03
N TYR A 396 -21.97 10.22 -1.90
CA TYR A 396 -22.73 10.19 -0.65
C TYR A 396 -23.09 11.58 -0.12
N CYS A 397 -22.13 12.51 0.00
CA CYS A 397 -22.40 13.85 0.54
C CYS A 397 -23.28 14.71 -0.39
N ALA A 398 -23.37 14.40 -1.69
CA ALA A 398 -24.33 15.03 -2.59
C ALA A 398 -25.77 14.55 -2.30
N ILE A 399 -25.96 13.25 -2.04
CA ILE A 399 -27.27 12.65 -1.73
C ILE A 399 -27.70 12.94 -0.29
N ARG A 400 -26.78 12.84 0.67
CA ARG A 400 -27.08 13.01 2.09
C ARG A 400 -27.44 14.46 2.36
N ARG A 401 -28.56 14.65 3.04
CA ARG A 401 -28.98 15.94 3.62
C ARG A 401 -28.94 15.87 5.13
N GLN A 402 -28.70 17.02 5.75
CA GLN A 402 -28.73 17.19 7.20
C GLN A 402 -28.72 18.70 7.51
N PHE A 403 -29.66 19.15 8.35
CA PHE A 403 -29.87 20.56 8.69
C PHE A 403 -30.23 21.43 7.48
N ALA A 404 -30.54 22.70 7.75
CA ALA A 404 -30.74 23.73 6.73
C ALA A 404 -30.03 25.01 7.18
N ASP A 405 -29.64 25.84 6.21
CA ASP A 405 -29.31 27.22 6.49
C ASP A 405 -30.61 27.99 6.76
N ARG A 406 -30.65 28.80 7.83
CA ARG A 406 -31.83 29.59 8.22
C ARG A 406 -31.90 30.92 7.51
N ASP A 407 -30.76 31.45 7.08
CA ASP A 407 -30.61 32.74 6.43
C ASP A 407 -30.57 32.58 4.90
N ALA A 408 -30.15 31.40 4.42
CA ALA A 408 -30.23 30.96 3.02
C ALA A 408 -31.02 29.63 2.82
N PRO A 409 -32.32 29.56 3.20
CA PRO A 409 -33.12 28.35 3.12
C PRO A 409 -33.31 27.84 1.68
N LYS A 410 -33.12 26.53 1.48
CA LYS A 410 -33.29 25.87 0.17
C LYS A 410 -34.70 25.30 0.01
N PHE A 411 -35.27 25.45 -1.18
CA PHE A 411 -36.61 24.96 -1.51
C PHE A 411 -36.58 24.00 -2.69
N GLU A 412 -37.28 22.87 -2.59
CA GLU A 412 -37.58 21.98 -3.71
C GLU A 412 -39.09 21.72 -3.76
N ARG A 413 -39.70 21.79 -4.96
CA ARG A 413 -41.15 21.69 -5.19
C ARG A 413 -42.00 22.57 -4.23
N GLY A 414 -41.52 23.77 -3.92
CA GLY A 414 -42.21 24.74 -3.05
C GLY A 414 -42.14 24.45 -1.55
N ARG A 415 -41.38 23.43 -1.12
CA ARG A 415 -41.17 23.11 0.31
C ARG A 415 -39.72 23.38 0.71
N ALA A 416 -39.51 23.88 1.91
CA ALA A 416 -38.16 23.96 2.49
C ALA A 416 -37.60 22.54 2.64
N VAL A 417 -36.36 22.33 2.24
CA VAL A 417 -35.65 21.04 2.33
C VAL A 417 -34.30 21.21 3.01
N GLU A 418 -33.84 20.15 3.66
CA GLU A 418 -32.49 20.12 4.22
C GLU A 418 -31.42 20.29 3.11
N THR A 419 -30.32 20.94 3.48
CA THR A 419 -29.17 21.20 2.61
C THR A 419 -28.40 19.90 2.36
N ALA A 420 -27.97 19.68 1.11
CA ALA A 420 -27.07 18.57 0.78
C ALA A 420 -25.72 18.79 1.46
N VAL A 421 -25.16 17.76 2.10
CA VAL A 421 -23.99 17.89 2.98
C VAL A 421 -22.76 18.42 2.22
N LEU A 422 -22.63 18.10 0.92
CA LEU A 422 -21.60 18.63 0.02
C LEU A 422 -21.72 20.15 -0.27
N ASP A 423 -22.84 20.80 0.07
CA ASP A 423 -23.01 22.25 -0.11
C ASP A 423 -22.41 23.07 1.05
N TYR A 424 -22.09 22.44 2.19
CA TYR A 424 -21.40 23.11 3.28
C TYR A 424 -19.91 23.28 2.96
N THR A 425 -19.39 24.51 3.12
CA THR A 425 -17.97 24.83 2.87
C THR A 425 -17.01 23.99 3.72
N THR A 426 -17.41 23.64 4.96
CA THR A 426 -16.67 22.73 5.86
C THR A 426 -16.63 21.27 5.40
N VAL A 427 -17.43 20.89 4.39
CA VAL A 427 -17.36 19.59 3.70
C VAL A 427 -16.59 19.73 2.39
N GLN A 428 -16.81 20.83 1.65
CA GLN A 428 -16.07 21.15 0.42
C GLN A 428 -14.56 21.24 0.67
N VAL A 429 -14.12 21.96 1.69
CA VAL A 429 -12.71 22.09 2.10
C VAL A 429 -12.07 20.78 2.57
N ARG A 430 -12.87 19.73 2.81
CA ARG A 430 -12.38 18.38 3.11
C ARG A 430 -12.39 17.44 1.90
N LEU A 431 -13.33 17.61 0.97
CA LEU A 431 -13.51 16.67 -0.15
C LEU A 431 -12.97 17.18 -1.49
N LEU A 432 -13.15 18.46 -1.83
CA LEU A 432 -12.65 18.99 -3.11
C LEU A 432 -11.11 18.99 -3.19
N PRO A 433 -10.35 19.29 -2.12
CA PRO A 433 -8.90 19.07 -2.12
C PRO A 433 -8.50 17.59 -2.26
N VAL A 434 -9.34 16.63 -1.89
CA VAL A 434 -9.06 15.19 -2.12
C VAL A 434 -9.26 14.82 -3.60
N ILE A 435 -10.29 15.37 -4.27
CA ILE A 435 -10.43 15.27 -5.73
C ILE A 435 -9.18 15.86 -6.40
N ALA A 436 -8.78 17.07 -6.02
CA ALA A 436 -7.61 17.76 -6.57
C ALA A 436 -6.30 16.95 -6.38
N GLN A 437 -6.10 16.36 -5.18
CA GLN A 437 -4.99 15.46 -4.90
C GLN A 437 -5.02 14.20 -5.79
N ALA A 438 -6.19 13.60 -6.06
CA ALA A 438 -6.28 12.43 -6.93
C ALA A 438 -5.80 12.73 -8.37
N TYR A 439 -6.07 13.93 -8.90
CA TYR A 439 -5.55 14.37 -10.20
C TYR A 439 -4.05 14.72 -10.16
N ALA A 440 -3.56 15.38 -9.11
CA ALA A 440 -2.11 15.62 -8.94
C ALA A 440 -1.31 14.31 -8.88
N LEU A 441 -1.80 13.33 -8.12
CA LEU A 441 -1.26 11.96 -8.04
C LEU A 441 -1.34 11.24 -9.39
N HIS A 442 -2.38 11.50 -10.20
CA HIS A 442 -2.48 10.93 -11.55
C HIS A 442 -1.35 11.40 -12.46
N PHE A 443 -1.13 12.72 -12.58
CA PHE A 443 -0.11 13.26 -13.46
C PHE A 443 1.30 12.87 -13.00
N THR A 444 1.54 12.92 -11.69
CA THR A 444 2.83 12.53 -11.10
C THR A 444 3.12 11.05 -11.29
N GLY A 445 2.14 10.16 -11.05
CA GLY A 445 2.32 8.72 -11.24
C GLY A 445 2.62 8.36 -12.69
N THR A 446 1.93 8.99 -13.64
CA THR A 446 2.20 8.83 -15.08
C THR A 446 3.59 9.34 -15.47
N ALA A 447 4.03 10.49 -14.93
CA ALA A 447 5.39 11.02 -15.15
C ALA A 447 6.47 10.11 -14.53
N MET A 448 6.20 9.54 -13.34
CA MET A 448 7.11 8.63 -12.64
C MET A 448 7.32 7.32 -13.41
N MET A 449 6.26 6.73 -13.98
CA MET A 449 6.37 5.56 -14.85
C MET A 449 7.18 5.85 -16.12
N ARG A 450 6.95 7.01 -16.76
CA ARG A 450 7.75 7.46 -17.92
C ARG A 450 9.24 7.60 -17.57
N LEU A 451 9.57 8.09 -16.37
CA LEU A 451 10.95 8.16 -15.87
C LEU A 451 11.56 6.77 -15.63
N TYR A 452 10.80 5.83 -15.06
CA TYR A 452 11.23 4.43 -14.89
C TYR A 452 11.56 3.79 -16.25
N GLU A 453 10.64 3.88 -17.22
CA GLU A 453 10.85 3.32 -18.56
C GLU A 453 12.07 3.92 -19.26
N LEU A 454 12.23 5.25 -19.20
CA LEU A 454 13.37 5.93 -19.81
C LEU A 454 14.70 5.50 -19.18
N ASN A 455 14.72 5.32 -17.86
CA ASN A 455 15.88 4.79 -17.15
C ASN A 455 16.16 3.33 -17.54
N ALA A 456 15.15 2.46 -17.63
CA ALA A 456 15.31 1.07 -18.05
C ALA A 456 15.87 0.96 -19.48
N LYS A 457 15.31 1.74 -20.42
CA LYS A 457 15.76 1.83 -21.82
C LYS A 457 17.23 2.32 -21.93
N ARG A 458 17.67 3.22 -21.04
CA ARG A 458 19.06 3.71 -20.96
C ARG A 458 20.02 2.73 -20.30
N ALA A 459 19.61 2.10 -19.20
CA ALA A 459 20.42 1.13 -18.45
C ALA A 459 20.77 -0.10 -19.30
N ALA A 460 19.87 -0.53 -20.20
CA ALA A 460 20.14 -1.56 -21.19
C ALA A 460 21.28 -1.19 -22.18
N GLY A 461 21.51 0.11 -22.41
CA GLY A 461 22.65 0.65 -23.16
C GLY A 461 23.84 1.08 -22.29
N GLY A 462 23.84 0.76 -20.98
CA GLY A 462 24.90 1.13 -20.04
C GLY A 462 24.85 2.57 -19.50
N ASP A 463 23.85 3.38 -19.86
CA ASP A 463 23.66 4.71 -19.28
C ASP A 463 22.85 4.63 -17.96
N PHE A 464 23.54 4.90 -16.85
CA PHE A 464 22.97 4.91 -15.50
C PHE A 464 22.73 6.33 -14.94
N ALA A 465 22.79 7.39 -15.76
CA ALA A 465 22.71 8.77 -15.29
C ALA A 465 21.42 9.08 -14.50
N LEU A 466 20.27 8.59 -14.99
CA LEU A 466 18.96 8.81 -14.37
C LEU A 466 18.70 7.95 -13.12
N LEU A 467 19.56 6.98 -12.81
CA LEU A 467 19.31 5.99 -11.74
C LEU A 467 19.27 6.65 -10.34
N ALA A 468 20.02 7.75 -10.16
CA ALA A 468 19.98 8.52 -8.92
C ALA A 468 18.67 9.29 -8.75
N ASP A 469 18.21 9.98 -9.80
CA ASP A 469 16.95 10.72 -9.81
C ASP A 469 15.76 9.76 -9.64
N LEU A 470 15.74 8.64 -10.38
CA LEU A 470 14.71 7.62 -10.26
C LEU A 470 14.63 7.05 -8.84
N HIS A 471 15.78 6.75 -8.22
CA HIS A 471 15.82 6.21 -6.85
C HIS A 471 15.36 7.24 -5.81
N ALA A 472 15.74 8.51 -5.95
CA ALA A 472 15.27 9.56 -5.06
C ALA A 472 13.75 9.79 -5.21
N SER A 473 13.27 10.01 -6.44
CA SER A 473 11.85 10.27 -6.73
C SER A 473 10.96 9.09 -6.34
N SER A 474 11.34 7.84 -6.66
CA SER A 474 10.56 6.65 -6.25
C SER A 474 10.44 6.52 -4.74
N SER A 475 11.48 6.88 -3.99
CA SER A 475 11.49 6.77 -2.52
C SER A 475 10.68 7.88 -1.85
N GLY A 476 10.84 9.12 -2.31
CA GLY A 476 10.13 10.28 -1.79
C GLY A 476 8.64 10.28 -2.17
N LEU A 477 8.32 10.01 -3.44
CA LEU A 477 6.94 9.93 -3.89
C LEU A 477 6.22 8.72 -3.28
N LYS A 478 6.86 7.54 -3.13
CA LYS A 478 6.23 6.42 -2.42
C LYS A 478 5.87 6.81 -0.99
N SER A 479 6.74 7.55 -0.29
CA SER A 479 6.43 8.07 1.04
C SER A 479 5.25 9.05 1.01
N LEU A 480 5.39 10.17 0.30
CA LEU A 480 4.37 11.24 0.29
C LEU A 480 3.00 10.76 -0.23
N CYS A 481 2.98 10.11 -1.39
CA CYS A 481 1.74 9.72 -2.06
C CYS A 481 0.94 8.68 -1.27
N THR A 482 1.60 7.77 -0.55
CA THR A 482 0.90 6.77 0.27
C THR A 482 0.36 7.37 1.57
N THR A 483 1.08 8.31 2.19
CA THR A 483 0.57 9.09 3.33
C THR A 483 -0.66 9.90 2.92
N MET A 484 -0.58 10.67 1.82
CA MET A 484 -1.70 11.48 1.29
C MET A 484 -2.94 10.63 0.98
N ALA A 485 -2.76 9.46 0.39
CA ALA A 485 -3.87 8.55 0.08
C ALA A 485 -4.50 7.96 1.35
N ALA A 486 -3.69 7.56 2.35
CA ALA A 486 -4.19 7.05 3.63
C ALA A 486 -4.99 8.12 4.41
N GLU A 487 -4.48 9.35 4.48
CA GLU A 487 -5.19 10.49 5.06
C GLU A 487 -6.49 10.80 4.31
N SER A 488 -6.46 10.77 2.98
CA SER A 488 -7.62 11.02 2.13
C SER A 488 -8.76 10.02 2.35
N ILE A 489 -8.45 8.72 2.54
CA ILE A 489 -9.47 7.71 2.86
C ILE A 489 -10.15 8.05 4.19
N GLU A 490 -9.39 8.39 5.24
CA GLU A 490 -9.97 8.71 6.56
C GLU A 490 -10.75 10.04 6.54
N VAL A 491 -10.30 11.05 5.78
CA VAL A 491 -11.04 12.29 5.57
C VAL A 491 -12.39 12.01 4.87
N CYS A 492 -12.39 11.19 3.81
CA CYS A 492 -13.61 10.75 3.12
C CYS A 492 -14.54 9.94 4.05
N ARG A 493 -13.98 9.03 4.84
CA ARG A 493 -14.73 8.22 5.82
C ARG A 493 -15.39 9.10 6.88
N ARG A 494 -14.68 10.11 7.41
CA ARG A 494 -15.22 11.09 8.37
C ARG A 494 -16.23 12.05 7.74
N ALA A 495 -16.14 12.35 6.44
CA ALA A 495 -17.16 13.13 5.74
C ALA A 495 -18.49 12.37 5.62
N CYS A 496 -18.44 11.03 5.50
CA CYS A 496 -19.62 10.17 5.48
C CYS A 496 -20.33 10.00 6.85
N GLY A 497 -19.81 10.61 7.92
CA GLY A 497 -20.40 10.57 9.26
C GLY A 497 -20.53 9.15 9.82
N GLY A 498 -21.59 8.88 10.58
CA GLY A 498 -21.82 7.56 11.19
C GLY A 498 -21.94 6.42 10.17
N HIS A 499 -22.53 6.66 9.00
CA HIS A 499 -22.61 5.65 7.94
C HIS A 499 -21.24 5.30 7.36
N GLY A 500 -20.29 6.23 7.37
CA GLY A 500 -18.88 5.98 7.04
C GLY A 500 -18.15 5.03 8.01
N PHE A 501 -18.73 4.73 9.18
CA PHE A 501 -18.20 3.73 10.10
C PHE A 501 -18.73 2.30 9.84
N SER A 502 -19.78 2.15 9.02
CA SER A 502 -20.23 0.83 8.56
C SER A 502 -19.25 0.24 7.55
N MET A 503 -19.04 -1.08 7.58
CA MET A 503 -18.26 -1.78 6.55
C MET A 503 -18.94 -1.69 5.16
N PHE A 504 -20.27 -1.54 5.12
CA PHE A 504 -21.03 -1.30 3.88
C PHE A 504 -20.74 0.08 3.24
N SER A 505 -19.97 0.94 3.91
CA SER A 505 -19.41 2.15 3.28
C SER A 505 -18.36 1.83 2.21
N GLY A 506 -17.78 0.64 2.19
CA GLY A 506 -16.61 0.30 1.38
C GLY A 506 -15.32 0.99 1.84
N LEU A 507 -15.37 1.97 2.74
CA LEU A 507 -14.20 2.74 3.20
C LEU A 507 -13.48 2.08 4.38
N GLY A 508 -14.20 1.36 5.24
CA GLY A 508 -13.63 0.70 6.43
C GLY A 508 -12.58 -0.36 6.09
N THR A 509 -13.00 -1.42 5.39
CA THR A 509 -12.11 -2.50 4.90
C THR A 509 -11.01 -1.96 3.99
N PHE A 510 -11.34 -1.02 3.11
CA PHE A 510 -10.40 -0.42 2.16
C PHE A 510 -9.30 0.38 2.86
N TYR A 511 -9.62 1.12 3.94
CA TYR A 511 -8.60 1.79 4.77
C TYR A 511 -7.69 0.77 5.46
N GLN A 512 -8.27 -0.24 6.11
CA GLN A 512 -7.54 -1.32 6.78
C GLN A 512 -6.58 -2.05 5.84
N ASP A 513 -7.05 -2.37 4.63
CA ASP A 513 -6.30 -3.11 3.62
C ASP A 513 -5.32 -2.19 2.84
N TYR A 514 -5.51 -0.86 2.83
CA TYR A 514 -4.56 0.09 2.23
C TYR A 514 -3.36 0.43 3.13
N LEU A 515 -3.54 0.56 4.44
CA LEU A 515 -2.51 1.05 5.37
C LEU A 515 -1.12 0.37 5.27
N PRO A 516 -0.96 -0.94 4.96
CA PRO A 516 0.37 -1.53 4.75
C PRO A 516 1.28 -0.76 3.76
N ASN A 517 0.71 -0.01 2.82
CA ASN A 517 1.45 0.84 1.87
C ASN A 517 2.34 1.90 2.55
N VAL A 518 2.01 2.41 3.74
CA VAL A 518 2.87 3.40 4.43
C VAL A 518 4.07 2.77 5.16
N THR A 519 4.17 1.43 5.18
CA THR A 519 5.21 0.69 5.93
C THR A 519 6.01 -0.28 5.05
N TYR A 520 5.38 -1.03 4.14
CA TYR A 520 6.12 -1.90 3.22
C TYR A 520 6.84 -1.10 2.12
N GLU A 521 7.76 -1.75 1.41
CA GLU A 521 8.69 -1.10 0.46
C GLU A 521 9.56 0.02 1.04
N GLY A 522 9.67 0.04 2.37
CA GLY A 522 10.35 1.06 3.17
C GLY A 522 9.36 1.93 3.92
N ASP A 523 9.63 2.12 5.22
CA ASP A 523 8.86 3.02 6.07
C ASP A 523 8.89 4.46 5.54
N ASN A 524 7.74 5.13 5.57
CA ASN A 524 7.59 6.46 4.97
C ASN A 524 8.51 7.53 5.58
N TYR A 525 8.82 7.46 6.88
CA TYR A 525 9.77 8.39 7.51
C TYR A 525 11.22 8.03 7.13
N MET A 526 11.59 6.75 7.20
CA MET A 526 12.97 6.30 6.89
C MET A 526 13.36 6.51 5.42
N LEU A 527 12.42 6.38 4.49
CA LEU A 527 12.65 6.63 3.06
C LEU A 527 13.09 8.06 2.75
N THR A 528 12.67 9.05 3.53
CA THR A 528 13.06 10.46 3.34
C THR A 528 14.58 10.67 3.44
N GLN A 529 15.29 9.81 4.18
CA GLN A 529 16.75 9.86 4.23
C GLN A 529 17.43 9.47 2.90
N GLN A 530 16.77 8.68 2.03
CA GLN A 530 17.28 8.37 0.70
C GLN A 530 17.20 9.63 -0.19
N VAL A 531 16.08 10.36 -0.10
CA VAL A 531 15.85 11.65 -0.78
C VAL A 531 16.82 12.73 -0.27
N ALA A 532 16.98 12.88 1.06
CA ALA A 532 17.84 13.91 1.63
C ALA A 532 19.32 13.74 1.24
N ARG A 533 19.83 12.49 1.17
CA ARG A 533 21.19 12.22 0.65
C ARG A 533 21.37 12.67 -0.80
N TYR A 534 20.33 12.50 -1.63
CA TYR A 534 20.31 13.00 -3.00
C TYR A 534 20.25 14.55 -3.04
N LEU A 535 19.28 15.17 -2.35
CA LEU A 535 19.11 16.63 -2.35
C LEU A 535 20.37 17.38 -1.88
N LEU A 536 20.99 16.93 -0.78
CA LEU A 536 22.21 17.55 -0.28
C LEU A 536 23.43 17.30 -1.17
N LYS A 537 23.44 16.23 -2.00
CA LYS A 537 24.47 16.05 -3.03
C LYS A 537 24.28 17.05 -4.16
N ILE A 538 23.06 17.14 -4.71
CA ILE A 538 22.75 18.05 -5.82
C ILE A 538 22.94 19.51 -5.41
N ALA A 539 22.52 19.90 -4.21
CA ALA A 539 22.66 21.28 -3.74
C ALA A 539 24.11 21.71 -3.52
N ARG A 540 25.02 20.81 -3.09
CA ARG A 540 26.47 21.09 -3.10
C ARG A 540 27.01 21.25 -4.51
N GLU A 541 26.64 20.36 -5.43
CA GLU A 541 27.03 20.45 -6.84
C GLU A 541 26.54 21.76 -7.49
N VAL A 542 25.34 22.25 -7.13
CA VAL A 542 24.81 23.57 -7.52
C VAL A 542 25.62 24.71 -6.92
N LYS A 543 25.99 24.66 -5.63
CA LYS A 543 26.87 25.68 -5.01
C LYS A 543 28.26 25.73 -5.64
N GLU A 544 28.85 24.57 -5.96
CA GLU A 544 30.19 24.46 -6.54
C GLU A 544 30.26 24.92 -8.01
N LYS A 545 29.24 24.59 -8.82
CA LYS A 545 29.31 24.71 -10.30
C LYS A 545 28.38 25.77 -10.87
N GLY A 546 27.37 26.21 -10.11
CA GLY A 546 26.31 27.09 -10.60
C GLY A 546 25.66 26.54 -11.88
N GLY A 547 25.32 27.43 -12.82
CA GLY A 547 24.72 27.06 -14.11
C GLY A 547 25.59 26.20 -15.05
N LYS A 548 26.78 25.74 -14.64
CA LYS A 548 27.68 24.92 -15.47
C LYS A 548 27.41 23.41 -15.36
N ILE A 549 26.35 22.99 -14.67
CA ILE A 549 26.00 21.57 -14.51
C ILE A 549 25.43 21.01 -15.82
N LYS A 550 25.97 19.87 -16.27
CA LYS A 550 25.45 19.14 -17.44
C LYS A 550 23.99 18.73 -17.19
N TYR A 551 23.12 19.03 -18.15
CA TYR A 551 21.68 18.74 -18.11
C TYR A 551 20.86 19.45 -17.02
N ALA A 552 21.32 20.60 -16.50
CA ALA A 552 20.56 21.40 -15.53
C ALA A 552 19.09 21.63 -15.94
N ASN A 553 18.86 22.12 -17.17
CA ASN A 553 17.54 22.37 -17.76
C ASN A 553 16.73 21.08 -18.09
N LYS A 554 17.12 19.92 -17.57
CA LYS A 554 16.40 18.63 -17.71
C LYS A 554 16.20 17.92 -16.38
N ASN A 555 16.52 18.57 -15.26
CA ASN A 555 16.36 18.03 -13.92
C ASN A 555 15.69 19.10 -13.03
N PRO A 556 14.39 18.97 -12.71
CA PRO A 556 13.66 19.95 -11.90
C PRO A 556 14.31 20.26 -10.55
N THR A 557 15.03 19.30 -9.94
CA THR A 557 15.79 19.52 -8.70
C THR A 557 16.89 20.56 -8.88
N ILE A 558 17.64 20.47 -9.99
CA ILE A 558 18.73 21.40 -10.31
C ILE A 558 18.15 22.77 -10.68
N GLU A 559 17.04 22.79 -11.42
CA GLU A 559 16.32 23.99 -11.84
C GLU A 559 15.90 24.88 -10.65
N TYR A 560 15.14 24.35 -9.69
CA TYR A 560 14.69 25.17 -8.55
C TYR A 560 15.83 25.56 -7.60
N LEU A 561 16.84 24.69 -7.44
CA LEU A 561 18.04 25.02 -6.65
C LEU A 561 18.86 26.15 -7.30
N LEU A 562 19.00 26.17 -8.62
CA LEU A 562 19.66 27.26 -9.34
C LEU A 562 18.90 28.57 -9.21
N ALA A 563 17.58 28.56 -9.39
CA ALA A 563 16.74 29.76 -9.22
C ALA A 563 16.88 30.36 -7.81
N TYR A 564 16.89 29.51 -6.78
CA TYR A 564 17.10 29.97 -5.40
C TYR A 564 18.51 30.50 -5.13
N GLN A 565 19.57 29.94 -5.71
CA GLN A 565 20.92 30.53 -5.57
C GLN A 565 21.08 31.85 -6.37
N GLN A 566 20.24 32.10 -7.39
CA GLN A 566 20.19 33.38 -8.10
C GLN A 566 19.50 34.48 -7.28
N ASP A 567 18.36 34.18 -6.65
CA ASP A 567 17.70 35.08 -5.69
C ASP A 567 17.13 34.32 -4.48
N LYS A 568 17.90 34.32 -3.38
CA LYS A 568 17.48 33.79 -2.07
C LYS A 568 16.43 34.67 -1.39
N ASN A 569 16.32 35.92 -1.78
CA ASN A 569 15.40 36.90 -1.21
C ASN A 569 14.09 37.03 -1.99
N ALA A 570 13.92 36.25 -3.06
CA ALA A 570 12.74 36.27 -3.93
C ALA A 570 11.42 36.31 -3.15
N LYS A 571 10.44 37.05 -3.69
CA LYS A 571 9.13 37.23 -3.08
C LYS A 571 8.04 36.67 -3.97
N CYS A 572 6.96 36.22 -3.34
CA CYS A 572 5.72 35.88 -4.01
C CYS A 572 5.21 37.14 -4.75
N PRO A 573 4.91 37.07 -6.07
CA PRO A 573 4.49 38.22 -6.86
C PRO A 573 2.99 38.52 -6.76
N VAL A 574 2.27 37.86 -5.85
CA VAL A 574 0.80 37.94 -5.74
C VAL A 574 0.36 39.24 -5.07
N GLU A 575 -0.57 39.95 -5.71
CA GLU A 575 -1.22 41.17 -5.19
C GLU A 575 -2.75 40.98 -5.03
N SER A 576 -3.36 40.01 -5.71
CA SER A 576 -4.80 39.72 -5.71
C SER A 576 -5.15 38.25 -5.37
N GLU A 577 -6.43 37.92 -5.14
CA GLU A 577 -6.83 36.51 -4.98
C GLU A 577 -6.77 35.70 -6.28
N GLY A 578 -6.79 36.39 -7.43
CA GLY A 578 -6.80 35.77 -8.76
C GLY A 578 -5.44 35.25 -9.18
N ASP A 579 -4.35 35.86 -8.71
CA ASP A 579 -2.97 35.55 -9.09
C ASP A 579 -2.54 34.16 -8.59
N TRP A 580 -3.24 33.61 -7.58
CA TRP A 580 -3.12 32.21 -7.14
C TRP A 580 -3.55 31.19 -8.21
N ARG A 581 -4.17 31.65 -9.31
CA ARG A 581 -4.53 30.85 -10.49
C ARG A 581 -3.44 30.88 -11.58
N ASP A 582 -2.18 31.05 -11.18
CA ASP A 582 -0.99 30.85 -12.01
C ASP A 582 -0.24 29.57 -11.56
N ALA A 583 -0.12 28.60 -12.47
CA ALA A 583 0.58 27.35 -12.23
C ALA A 583 2.11 27.51 -12.17
N GLU A 584 2.69 28.43 -12.96
CA GLU A 584 4.13 28.71 -12.96
C GLU A 584 4.54 29.42 -11.66
N MET A 585 3.73 30.37 -11.17
CA MET A 585 3.94 30.98 -9.85
C MET A 585 3.86 29.94 -8.72
N LEU A 586 2.88 29.02 -8.75
CA LEU A 586 2.81 27.93 -7.78
C LEU A 586 4.06 27.03 -7.85
N VAL A 587 4.50 26.59 -9.04
CA VAL A 587 5.73 25.80 -9.21
C VAL A 587 6.96 26.54 -8.66
N ARG A 588 7.11 27.84 -8.94
CA ARG A 588 8.19 28.69 -8.41
C ARG A 588 8.13 28.80 -6.87
N ALA A 589 6.95 28.97 -6.28
CA ALA A 589 6.77 29.06 -4.84
C ALA A 589 7.17 27.75 -4.12
N PHE A 590 6.70 26.60 -4.61
CA PHE A 590 7.07 25.30 -4.04
C PHE A 590 8.56 24.98 -4.24
N GLY A 591 9.13 25.35 -5.39
CA GLY A 591 10.57 25.21 -5.66
C GLY A 591 11.43 26.05 -4.70
N HIS A 592 11.05 27.31 -4.48
CA HIS A 592 11.73 28.17 -3.50
C HIS A 592 11.66 27.58 -2.08
N ARG A 593 10.50 27.11 -1.63
CA ARG A 593 10.36 26.42 -0.32
C ARG A 593 11.27 25.20 -0.22
N ALA A 594 11.30 24.35 -1.26
CA ALA A 594 12.13 23.16 -1.28
C ALA A 594 13.63 23.49 -1.25
N ALA A 595 14.08 24.56 -1.91
CA ALA A 595 15.46 25.03 -1.84
C ALA A 595 15.82 25.63 -0.48
N TYR A 596 14.95 26.45 0.12
CA TYR A 596 15.14 27.06 1.43
C TYR A 596 15.44 26.01 2.51
N LEU A 597 14.65 24.93 2.57
CA LEU A 597 14.89 23.84 3.52
C LEU A 597 16.20 23.09 3.24
N VAL A 598 16.55 22.85 1.98
CA VAL A 598 17.80 22.16 1.62
C VAL A 598 19.03 23.03 1.91
N GLU A 599 18.92 24.36 1.76
CA GLU A 599 19.96 25.33 2.12
C GLU A 599 20.19 25.38 3.64
N ASP A 600 19.11 25.46 4.43
CA ASP A 600 19.13 25.42 5.90
C ASP A 600 19.74 24.09 6.42
N ILE A 601 19.37 22.96 5.82
CA ILE A 601 19.98 21.65 6.16
C ILE A 601 21.47 21.61 5.79
N LEU A 602 21.90 22.22 4.68
CA LEU A 602 23.33 22.32 4.36
C LEU A 602 24.07 23.17 5.40
N HIS A 603 23.55 24.34 5.78
CA HIS A 603 24.14 25.17 6.83
C HIS A 603 24.25 24.40 8.16
N LYS A 604 23.14 23.77 8.61
CA LYS A 604 23.12 22.92 9.80
C LYS A 604 24.13 21.75 9.74
N ARG A 605 24.26 21.09 8.59
CA ARG A 605 25.06 19.86 8.44
C ARG A 605 26.55 20.12 8.23
N ASP A 606 26.89 21.12 7.43
CA ASP A 606 28.25 21.35 6.92
C ASP A 606 28.96 22.51 7.65
N GLU A 607 28.22 23.52 8.11
CA GLU A 607 28.79 24.66 8.86
C GLU A 607 28.61 24.46 10.37
N LEU A 608 27.38 24.20 10.83
CA LEU A 608 27.10 23.91 12.26
C LEU A 608 27.44 22.45 12.66
N ASN A 609 27.89 21.63 11.71
CA ASN A 609 28.39 20.26 11.92
C ASN A 609 27.38 19.29 12.62
N MET A 610 26.07 19.59 12.58
CA MET A 610 25.03 18.81 13.25
C MET A 610 25.01 17.35 12.77
N SER A 611 24.75 16.42 13.70
CA SER A 611 24.72 14.98 13.41
C SER A 611 23.61 14.60 12.42
N TRP A 612 23.78 13.47 11.73
CA TRP A 612 22.74 12.92 10.85
C TRP A 612 21.44 12.63 11.61
N ASN A 613 21.54 12.16 12.86
CA ASN A 613 20.37 11.82 13.68
C ASN A 613 19.58 13.06 14.12
N SER A 614 20.27 14.16 14.46
CA SER A 614 19.62 15.43 14.83
C SER A 614 18.92 16.14 13.68
N LEU A 615 19.10 15.69 12.43
CA LEU A 615 18.53 16.29 11.22
C LEU A 615 17.45 15.42 10.56
N LEU A 616 17.06 14.29 11.16
CA LEU A 616 16.05 13.38 10.58
C LEU A 616 14.68 14.07 10.36
N VAL A 617 14.32 15.03 11.21
CA VAL A 617 13.07 15.80 11.07
C VAL A 617 13.17 16.80 9.92
N ASP A 618 14.30 17.49 9.77
CA ASP A 618 14.54 18.39 8.64
C ASP A 618 14.61 17.61 7.31
N PHE A 619 15.25 16.44 7.28
CA PHE A 619 15.26 15.54 6.13
C PHE A 619 13.85 15.10 5.71
N TYR A 620 12.98 14.79 6.68
CA TYR A 620 11.57 14.49 6.41
C TYR A 620 10.87 15.69 5.76
N ARG A 621 10.98 16.88 6.35
CA ARG A 621 10.37 18.13 5.85
C ARG A 621 10.85 18.50 4.45
N ALA A 622 12.16 18.47 4.21
CA ALA A 622 12.73 18.74 2.89
C ALA A 622 12.33 17.69 1.84
N SER A 623 12.21 16.41 2.22
CA SER A 623 11.69 15.36 1.33
C SER A 623 10.22 15.59 0.99
N VAL A 624 9.39 16.00 1.96
CA VAL A 624 7.97 16.33 1.73
C VAL A 624 7.85 17.54 0.81
N ALA A 625 8.53 18.65 1.11
CA ALA A 625 8.50 19.86 0.28
C ALA A 625 9.01 19.62 -1.16
N HIS A 626 10.10 18.86 -1.32
CA HIS A 626 10.60 18.46 -2.64
C HIS A 626 9.57 17.61 -3.41
N CYS A 627 8.97 16.61 -2.77
CA CYS A 627 7.97 15.78 -3.43
C CYS A 627 6.66 16.53 -3.72
N GLN A 628 6.24 17.47 -2.88
CA GLN A 628 5.12 18.39 -3.16
C GLN A 628 5.43 19.33 -4.35
N PHE A 629 6.68 19.80 -4.49
CA PHE A 629 7.14 20.50 -5.70
C PHE A 629 7.02 19.62 -6.95
N ILE A 630 7.41 18.34 -6.89
CA ILE A 630 7.25 17.40 -8.02
C ILE A 630 5.76 17.14 -8.34
N LEU A 631 4.88 17.06 -7.33
CA LEU A 631 3.43 16.94 -7.53
C LEU A 631 2.87 18.15 -8.30
N ILE A 632 3.16 19.39 -7.87
CA ILE A 632 2.63 20.59 -8.55
C ILE A 632 3.27 20.79 -9.94
N LYS A 633 4.58 20.55 -10.09
CA LYS A 633 5.25 20.70 -11.40
C LYS A 633 4.73 19.69 -12.42
N THR A 634 4.61 18.41 -12.08
CA THR A 634 4.12 17.43 -13.05
C THR A 634 2.64 17.60 -13.41
N PHE A 635 1.85 18.27 -12.57
CA PHE A 635 0.49 18.74 -12.92
C PHE A 635 0.56 19.95 -13.87
N ALA A 636 1.38 20.96 -13.60
CA ALA A 636 1.59 22.12 -14.48
C ALA A 636 2.09 21.70 -15.88
N ASP A 637 3.16 20.91 -15.92
CA ASP A 637 3.76 20.36 -17.16
C ASP A 637 2.72 19.61 -18.03
N ALA A 638 1.74 18.94 -17.40
CA ALA A 638 0.68 18.20 -18.09
C ALA A 638 -0.47 19.09 -18.59
N LEU A 639 -0.68 20.26 -17.99
CA LEU A 639 -1.59 21.30 -18.51
C LEU A 639 -0.97 22.03 -19.71
N GLU A 640 0.34 22.31 -19.64
CA GLU A 640 1.10 23.00 -20.68
C GLU A 640 1.35 22.13 -21.93
N ALA A 641 1.35 20.80 -21.79
CA ALA A 641 1.52 19.85 -22.89
C ALA A 641 0.44 19.91 -24.00
N GLY A 642 -0.62 20.71 -23.83
CA GLY A 642 -1.57 21.06 -24.89
C GLY A 642 -2.65 20.02 -25.20
N ASP A 643 -2.47 18.75 -24.81
CA ASP A 643 -3.44 17.66 -25.00
C ASP A 643 -4.86 18.02 -24.50
N LEU A 644 -4.94 18.77 -23.40
CA LEU A 644 -6.18 19.21 -22.75
C LEU A 644 -6.79 20.49 -23.36
N GLU A 645 -6.00 21.28 -24.08
CA GLU A 645 -6.46 22.50 -24.78
C GLU A 645 -6.93 22.25 -26.22
N SER A 646 -6.73 21.02 -26.71
CA SER A 646 -7.18 20.57 -28.02
C SER A 646 -8.68 20.79 -28.25
N ASN A 647 -9.08 21.00 -29.50
CA ASN A 647 -10.47 21.31 -29.86
C ASN A 647 -11.40 20.16 -29.43
N GLY A 648 -12.41 20.48 -28.63
CA GLY A 648 -13.31 19.51 -28.03
C GLY A 648 -12.86 18.91 -26.69
N ARG A 649 -11.72 19.34 -26.13
CA ARG A 649 -11.27 19.05 -24.75
C ARG A 649 -11.16 20.27 -23.83
N LYS A 650 -11.16 21.52 -24.32
CA LYS A 650 -10.98 22.77 -23.54
C LYS A 650 -11.68 22.87 -22.17
N GLY A 651 -12.91 22.34 -22.02
CA GLY A 651 -13.61 22.28 -20.72
C GLY A 651 -12.92 21.40 -19.67
N MET A 652 -12.25 20.33 -20.12
CA MET A 652 -11.37 19.49 -19.30
C MET A 652 -10.13 20.27 -18.87
N GLY A 653 -9.45 20.96 -19.81
CA GLY A 653 -8.30 21.82 -19.47
C GLY A 653 -8.64 22.89 -18.44
N ALA A 654 -9.81 23.52 -18.56
CA ALA A 654 -10.30 24.48 -17.58
C ALA A 654 -10.53 23.86 -16.18
N VAL A 655 -11.25 22.75 -16.06
CA VAL A 655 -11.50 22.13 -14.74
C VAL A 655 -10.25 21.47 -14.14
N MET A 656 -9.31 21.01 -14.97
CA MET A 656 -8.01 20.50 -14.51
C MET A 656 -7.09 21.62 -14.02
N ARG A 657 -7.14 22.82 -14.63
CA ARG A 657 -6.52 24.04 -14.08
C ARG A 657 -7.06 24.36 -12.69
N GLU A 658 -8.38 24.42 -12.52
CA GLU A 658 -9.01 24.65 -11.22
C GLU A 658 -8.59 23.61 -10.15
N CYS A 659 -8.47 22.34 -10.54
CA CYS A 659 -7.96 21.29 -9.65
C CYS A 659 -6.47 21.49 -9.30
N CYS A 660 -5.63 21.91 -10.25
CA CYS A 660 -4.23 22.22 -10.01
C CYS A 660 -4.06 23.40 -9.04
N TYR A 661 -4.82 24.48 -9.25
CA TYR A 661 -4.84 25.63 -8.35
C TYR A 661 -5.33 25.25 -6.95
N LEU A 662 -6.42 24.48 -6.82
CA LEU A 662 -6.89 24.04 -5.51
C LEU A 662 -5.88 23.14 -4.82
N PHE A 663 -5.21 22.23 -5.53
CA PHE A 663 -4.15 21.39 -4.97
C PHE A 663 -2.97 22.24 -4.45
N GLY A 664 -2.49 23.20 -5.24
CA GLY A 664 -1.40 24.09 -4.84
C GLY A 664 -1.78 24.98 -3.65
N VAL A 665 -2.90 25.70 -3.75
CA VAL A 665 -3.41 26.63 -2.72
C VAL A 665 -3.70 25.91 -1.40
N ASP A 666 -4.38 24.77 -1.43
CA ASP A 666 -4.71 24.01 -0.22
C ASP A 666 -3.45 23.45 0.46
N THR A 667 -2.50 22.94 -0.34
CA THR A 667 -1.21 22.45 0.20
C THR A 667 -0.38 23.61 0.78
N MET A 668 -0.36 24.79 0.13
CA MET A 668 0.28 25.99 0.70
C MET A 668 -0.36 26.45 2.01
N LEU A 669 -1.68 26.26 2.19
CA LEU A 669 -2.36 26.58 3.44
C LEU A 669 -2.02 25.61 4.57
N ARG A 670 -1.87 24.30 4.29
CA ARG A 670 -1.42 23.29 5.26
C ARG A 670 0.03 23.53 5.69
N GLU A 671 0.88 23.89 4.74
CA GLU A 671 2.35 23.96 4.87
C GLU A 671 2.87 25.40 5.10
N ALA A 672 1.97 26.34 5.42
CA ALA A 672 2.19 27.79 5.34
C ALA A 672 3.38 28.30 6.15
N SER A 673 3.73 27.64 7.26
CA SER A 673 4.84 28.03 8.13
C SER A 673 6.18 28.12 7.40
N GLU A 674 6.41 27.29 6.38
CA GLU A 674 7.69 27.25 5.66
C GLU A 674 7.77 28.28 4.54
N PHE A 675 6.64 28.55 3.86
CA PHE A 675 6.52 29.65 2.89
C PHE A 675 6.63 31.03 3.55
N LEU A 676 6.17 31.16 4.81
CA LEU A 676 6.34 32.35 5.64
C LEU A 676 7.76 32.46 6.22
N ALA A 677 8.35 31.34 6.68
CA ALA A 677 9.70 31.32 7.27
C ALA A 677 10.83 31.56 6.25
N SER A 678 10.67 31.16 4.99
CA SER A 678 11.58 31.59 3.91
C SER A 678 11.43 33.07 3.56
N GLY A 679 10.40 33.74 4.07
CA GLY A 679 10.06 35.12 3.72
C GLY A 679 9.63 35.29 2.26
N TYR A 680 9.29 34.21 1.55
CA TYR A 680 8.75 34.26 0.19
C TYR A 680 7.31 34.76 0.21
N LEU A 681 6.50 34.23 1.12
CA LEU A 681 5.10 34.60 1.33
C LEU A 681 4.99 35.67 2.42
N SER A 682 4.18 36.71 2.19
CA SER A 682 3.82 37.68 3.23
C SER A 682 2.52 37.29 3.98
N PRO A 683 2.30 37.78 5.21
CA PRO A 683 1.03 37.56 5.93
C PRO A 683 -0.22 38.06 5.18
N HIS A 684 -0.09 39.10 4.35
CA HIS A 684 -1.19 39.60 3.51
C HIS A 684 -1.52 38.60 2.39
N GLN A 685 -0.51 38.14 1.65
CA GLN A 685 -0.67 37.12 0.61
C GLN A 685 -1.21 35.79 1.16
N PHE A 686 -0.81 35.40 2.37
CA PHE A 686 -1.40 34.26 3.08
C PHE A 686 -2.90 34.46 3.42
N SER A 687 -3.37 35.71 3.58
CA SER A 687 -4.80 36.00 3.68
C SER A 687 -5.50 35.88 2.33
N LEU A 688 -4.91 36.39 1.24
CA LEU A 688 -5.43 36.23 -0.13
C LEU A 688 -5.54 34.74 -0.54
N LEU A 689 -4.58 33.92 -0.11
CA LEU A 689 -4.54 32.47 -0.33
C LEU A 689 -5.78 31.77 0.24
N ARG A 690 -6.28 32.22 1.41
CA ARG A 690 -7.51 31.70 2.03
C ARG A 690 -8.76 32.09 1.24
N THR A 691 -8.84 33.32 0.73
CA THR A 691 -9.97 33.77 -0.09
C THR A 691 -9.99 32.99 -1.42
N SER A 692 -8.83 32.82 -2.05
CA SER A 692 -8.68 32.05 -3.29
C SER A 692 -9.06 30.58 -3.09
N GLN A 693 -8.74 29.96 -1.95
CA GLN A 693 -9.24 28.61 -1.61
C GLN A 693 -10.77 28.57 -1.65
N MET A 694 -11.48 29.50 -0.99
CA MET A 694 -12.95 29.54 -1.02
C MET A 694 -13.50 29.79 -2.43
N SER A 695 -12.88 30.69 -3.18
CA SER A 695 -13.17 31.00 -4.60
C SER A 695 -13.08 29.74 -5.48
N LEU A 696 -12.05 28.91 -5.27
CA LEU A 696 -11.83 27.62 -5.95
C LEU A 696 -12.82 26.53 -5.50
N LEU A 697 -13.17 26.45 -4.21
CA LEU A 697 -14.18 25.50 -3.72
C LEU A 697 -15.55 25.76 -4.34
N ILE A 698 -15.96 27.03 -4.46
CA ILE A 698 -17.21 27.45 -5.09
C ILE A 698 -17.20 27.07 -6.58
N SER A 699 -16.11 27.34 -7.29
CA SER A 699 -15.92 27.00 -8.71
C SER A 699 -15.99 25.49 -8.99
N LEU A 700 -15.37 24.68 -8.12
CA LEU A 700 -15.30 23.23 -8.29
C LEU A 700 -16.53 22.47 -7.78
N ARG A 701 -17.33 23.03 -6.86
CA ARG A 701 -18.51 22.36 -6.28
C ARG A 701 -19.50 21.83 -7.34
N PRO A 702 -19.89 22.55 -8.41
CA PRO A 702 -20.76 22.02 -9.46
C PRO A 702 -20.17 20.81 -10.20
N ASN A 703 -18.84 20.76 -10.33
CA ASN A 703 -18.11 19.70 -11.02
C ASN A 703 -17.74 18.50 -10.11
N ALA A 704 -18.03 18.56 -8.80
CA ALA A 704 -17.56 17.58 -7.83
C ALA A 704 -17.98 16.13 -8.14
N VAL A 705 -19.26 15.88 -8.46
CA VAL A 705 -19.74 14.55 -8.88
C VAL A 705 -19.20 14.17 -10.27
N PRO A 706 -19.29 15.03 -11.31
CA PRO A 706 -18.63 14.78 -12.59
C PRO A 706 -17.14 14.38 -12.50
N LEU A 707 -16.36 15.02 -11.63
CA LEU A 707 -14.92 14.77 -11.47
C LEU A 707 -14.61 13.42 -10.82
N VAL A 708 -15.45 12.94 -9.91
CA VAL A 708 -15.27 11.59 -9.31
C VAL A 708 -15.89 10.48 -10.16
N ASP A 709 -16.91 10.81 -10.96
CA ASP A 709 -17.48 9.89 -11.96
C ASP A 709 -16.51 9.68 -13.14
N ALA A 710 -15.65 10.65 -13.47
CA ALA A 710 -14.66 10.52 -14.53
C ALA A 710 -13.58 9.45 -14.27
N PHE A 711 -13.36 9.02 -13.02
CA PHE A 711 -12.51 7.87 -12.71
C PHE A 711 -13.19 6.52 -12.98
N ASP A 712 -14.50 6.51 -13.25
CA ASP A 712 -15.29 5.38 -13.77
C ASP A 712 -15.05 4.04 -13.05
N PHE A 713 -15.15 4.09 -11.72
CA PHE A 713 -15.11 2.90 -10.86
C PHE A 713 -16.46 2.16 -10.90
N PRO A 714 -16.51 0.88 -11.28
CA PRO A 714 -17.73 0.08 -11.22
C PRO A 714 -18.13 -0.22 -9.78
N ASP A 715 -19.45 -0.38 -9.52
CA ASP A 715 -19.98 -0.70 -8.19
C ASP A 715 -19.37 -2.00 -7.61
N TYR A 716 -19.03 -2.97 -8.46
CA TYR A 716 -18.31 -4.20 -8.11
C TYR A 716 -16.93 -3.95 -7.46
N LEU A 717 -16.20 -2.93 -7.92
CA LEU A 717 -14.95 -2.49 -7.31
C LEU A 717 -15.21 -1.58 -6.09
N LEU A 718 -16.16 -0.65 -6.19
CA LEU A 718 -16.45 0.29 -5.10
C LEU A 718 -16.86 -0.41 -3.80
N GLN A 719 -17.60 -1.53 -3.89
CA GLN A 719 -18.04 -2.33 -2.72
C GLN A 719 -18.67 -1.45 -1.62
N SER A 720 -19.53 -0.52 -2.05
CA SER A 720 -20.05 0.55 -1.21
C SER A 720 -21.52 0.82 -1.49
N SER A 721 -22.35 0.78 -0.46
CA SER A 721 -23.72 1.33 -0.53
C SER A 721 -23.72 2.86 -0.63
N LEU A 722 -22.70 3.53 -0.08
CA LEU A 722 -22.62 5.00 -0.05
C LEU A 722 -22.16 5.58 -1.40
N GLY A 723 -21.30 4.86 -2.10
CA GLY A 723 -20.68 5.30 -3.36
C GLY A 723 -21.35 4.83 -4.64
N ARG A 724 -22.53 4.18 -4.57
CA ARG A 724 -23.21 3.57 -5.73
C ARG A 724 -23.37 4.54 -6.90
N GLY A 725 -23.06 4.08 -8.11
CA GLY A 725 -23.23 4.87 -9.34
C GLY A 725 -24.68 5.28 -9.62
N ASP A 726 -25.66 4.50 -9.12
CA ASP A 726 -27.09 4.76 -9.25
C ASP A 726 -27.69 5.66 -8.16
N GLY A 727 -26.96 5.96 -7.08
CA GLY A 727 -27.43 6.77 -5.96
C GLY A 727 -28.47 6.11 -5.03
N ARG A 728 -28.75 4.80 -5.14
CA ARG A 728 -29.69 4.06 -4.27
C ARG A 728 -29.06 3.66 -2.93
N VAL A 729 -28.59 4.68 -2.21
CA VAL A 729 -27.73 4.53 -1.03
C VAL A 729 -28.45 3.83 0.13
N TYR A 730 -29.61 4.33 0.53
CA TYR A 730 -30.28 3.87 1.75
C TYR A 730 -30.90 2.50 1.53
N GLU A 731 -31.38 2.23 0.32
CA GLU A 731 -31.96 0.97 -0.12
C GLU A 731 -30.92 -0.17 -0.06
N ASP A 732 -29.70 0.06 -0.57
CA ASP A 732 -28.62 -0.95 -0.51
C ASP A 732 -28.05 -1.12 0.90
N MET A 733 -27.97 -0.04 1.70
CA MET A 733 -27.60 -0.14 3.12
C MET A 733 -28.59 -1.01 3.91
N VAL A 734 -29.90 -0.78 3.72
CA VAL A 734 -30.97 -1.54 4.39
C VAL A 734 -30.99 -2.99 3.90
N LYS A 735 -30.83 -3.21 2.59
CA LYS A 735 -30.68 -4.56 2.01
C LYS A 735 -29.54 -5.34 2.67
N ARG A 736 -28.34 -4.75 2.79
CA ARG A 736 -27.18 -5.41 3.42
C ARG A 736 -27.39 -5.64 4.92
N ALA A 737 -27.99 -4.69 5.63
CA ALA A 737 -28.36 -4.88 7.04
C ALA A 737 -29.32 -6.06 7.24
N GLY A 738 -30.24 -6.32 6.29
CA GLY A 738 -31.11 -7.50 6.28
C GLY A 738 -30.42 -8.82 5.89
N MET A 739 -29.16 -8.78 5.42
CA MET A 739 -28.36 -9.97 5.08
C MET A 739 -27.43 -10.43 6.22
N GLU A 740 -27.26 -9.62 7.27
CA GLU A 740 -26.42 -9.93 8.43
C GLU A 740 -26.88 -11.23 9.13
N PRO A 741 -26.06 -12.31 9.16
CA PRO A 741 -26.44 -13.59 9.76
C PRO A 741 -26.79 -13.54 11.25
N LEU A 742 -26.22 -12.59 12.01
CA LEU A 742 -26.52 -12.39 13.43
C LEU A 742 -28.01 -12.13 13.69
N ASN A 743 -28.74 -11.57 12.72
CA ASN A 743 -30.19 -11.36 12.80
C ASN A 743 -30.99 -12.66 12.98
N GLY A 744 -30.43 -13.81 12.56
CA GLY A 744 -31.04 -15.12 12.76
C GLY A 744 -30.75 -15.78 14.11
N VAL A 745 -29.92 -15.15 14.96
CA VAL A 745 -29.45 -15.72 16.23
C VAL A 745 -30.28 -15.17 17.39
N THR A 746 -30.92 -16.04 18.16
CA THR A 746 -31.62 -15.65 19.39
C THR A 746 -30.74 -15.97 20.61
N PHE A 747 -30.07 -14.94 21.16
CA PHE A 747 -29.26 -15.10 22.36
C PHE A 747 -30.10 -15.41 23.61
N ASN A 748 -29.54 -16.22 24.51
CA ASN A 748 -30.06 -16.35 25.87
C ASN A 748 -29.35 -15.33 26.78
N VAL A 749 -29.97 -14.16 26.95
CA VAL A 749 -29.41 -13.05 27.74
C VAL A 749 -29.57 -13.22 29.27
N ASN A 750 -30.00 -14.39 29.73
CA ASN A 750 -30.10 -14.71 31.15
C ASN A 750 -28.72 -15.07 31.72
N TYR A 751 -28.07 -14.14 32.41
CA TYR A 751 -26.73 -14.33 33.02
C TYR A 751 -26.61 -15.50 34.02
N ARG A 752 -27.73 -16.12 34.43
CA ARG A 752 -27.77 -17.31 35.30
C ARG A 752 -27.82 -18.62 34.52
N ASP A 753 -28.03 -18.55 33.22
CA ASP A 753 -28.00 -19.67 32.29
C ASP A 753 -26.58 -19.85 31.73
N ALA A 754 -26.23 -21.08 31.37
CA ALA A 754 -24.99 -21.38 30.67
C ALA A 754 -25.19 -21.54 29.15
N GLU A 755 -26.44 -21.65 28.70
CA GLU A 755 -26.79 -21.54 27.28
C GLU A 755 -26.50 -20.12 26.77
N VAL A 756 -25.79 -19.99 25.64
CA VAL A 756 -25.49 -18.70 25.01
C VAL A 756 -26.48 -18.36 23.89
N VAL A 757 -26.84 -19.35 23.06
CA VAL A 757 -27.83 -19.24 21.97
C VAL A 757 -28.97 -20.21 22.22
N ARG A 758 -30.21 -19.71 22.17
CA ARG A 758 -31.41 -20.49 22.51
C ARG A 758 -31.59 -21.69 21.59
N GLY A 759 -31.67 -22.88 22.17
CA GLY A 759 -31.86 -24.14 21.46
C GLY A 759 -30.59 -24.76 20.87
N GLU A 760 -29.44 -24.08 20.93
CA GLU A 760 -28.16 -24.62 20.43
C GLU A 760 -27.76 -25.89 21.20
N GLY A 761 -28.00 -25.90 22.51
CA GLY A 761 -27.78 -27.08 23.36
C GLY A 761 -28.68 -28.28 23.02
N GLU A 762 -29.82 -28.13 22.36
CA GLU A 762 -30.58 -29.29 21.82
C GLU A 762 -29.95 -29.82 20.52
N VAL A 763 -29.51 -28.94 19.63
CA VAL A 763 -28.84 -29.33 18.37
C VAL A 763 -27.51 -30.05 18.65
N GLU A 764 -26.76 -29.63 19.67
CA GLU A 764 -25.52 -30.29 20.06
C GLU A 764 -25.78 -31.65 20.72
N ARG A 765 -26.76 -31.77 21.62
CA ARG A 765 -27.22 -33.06 22.16
C ARG A 765 -27.76 -34.00 21.08
N LEU A 766 -28.39 -33.49 20.02
CA LEU A 766 -28.80 -34.27 18.84
C LEU A 766 -27.62 -34.72 17.98
N ARG A 767 -26.58 -33.89 17.81
CA ARG A 767 -25.33 -34.31 17.15
C ARG A 767 -24.61 -35.40 17.96
N GLU A 768 -24.54 -35.28 19.29
CA GLU A 768 -24.01 -36.34 20.16
C GLU A 768 -24.83 -37.64 20.09
N SER A 769 -26.17 -37.54 20.11
CA SER A 769 -27.03 -38.74 20.08
C SER A 769 -26.92 -39.49 18.76
N MET A 770 -26.91 -38.78 17.62
CA MET A 770 -26.65 -39.39 16.30
C MET A 770 -25.25 -40.02 16.23
N GLY A 771 -24.23 -39.37 16.81
CA GLY A 771 -22.87 -39.92 16.91
C GLY A 771 -22.79 -41.24 17.70
N ARG A 772 -23.73 -41.51 18.61
CA ARG A 772 -23.78 -42.75 19.41
C ARG A 772 -24.52 -43.90 18.73
N VAL A 773 -25.31 -43.66 17.68
CA VAL A 773 -26.01 -44.73 16.92
C VAL A 773 -25.01 -45.63 16.16
N GLY A 774 -23.81 -45.11 15.83
CA GLY A 774 -22.76 -45.86 15.11
C GLY A 774 -21.97 -46.89 15.92
N LYS A 775 -22.38 -47.24 17.16
CA LYS A 775 -21.72 -48.26 18.01
C LYS A 775 -22.69 -49.28 18.61
N ALA A 776 -23.52 -49.89 17.77
CA ALA A 776 -24.28 -51.10 18.10
C ALA A 776 -23.86 -52.25 17.18
N LYS A 777 -23.34 -53.32 17.79
CA LYS A 777 -22.94 -54.63 17.23
C LYS A 777 -23.26 -54.90 15.74
N ILE A 778 -22.21 -54.99 14.91
CA ILE A 778 -21.65 -56.28 14.43
C ILE A 778 -20.14 -56.21 14.65
#